data_AF-A0A8J1YPH5-F1
#
_entry.id   AF-A0A8J1YPH5-F1
#
_cell.length_a   1.000
_cell.length_b   1.000
_cell.length_c   1.000
_cell.angle_alpha   90.00
_cell.angle_beta   90.00
_cell.angle_gamma   90.00
#
_symmetry.space_group_name_H-M   'P 1'
#
loop_
_entity.id
_entity.type
_entity.pdbx_description
1 polymer ?
#
loop_
_entity_poly.entity_id
_entity_poly.type
_entity_poly.pdbx_seq_one_letter_code
_entity_poly.pdbx_strand_id
1 'polypeptide(L)'
;MDLMTLSGSEKATGRKVAIKKIKVGEMKDGLDMTALREVKFLQELRHSNIIALLDVFSVKQNINLVLEFLDTDLEAIIRDKALIIQNADMKSWMVMSLRGLEYLHRNGILHRDLKPNNLLIAANGELKIADFGLAREFGEAGSKMTCQVITRWYRPPELLWGARFYSTAVDIWSMGTIFVELILRVPFLAGETDMDQLKKTFHAMGSPTEQEWPGHTQLPDYHEMPGYPKSPWWSLISSIGNEGVDLARELLKFDPVKRPSAKQAIYHRFFTVLPRPTPPIRLPKPLAELRPRKLAPDETKGKPKLSDDENGSMKRKAESPGGPGPDAPYSLLISRAMAIINRKSKDKAPDGDIAPTAREKVKFSKRPANTAFKQQRLKAWQPILTPKAVLPTLFLIGLIFAPIGALIVWGSGRVTTITLDYTQCDSSAPTNGNPDSMPSSSYDYDLKTSSSVSKTSITAPTWVFSNDSSRMPGQQAQCEITFDLPYDLSPGVFLYYKLTNYYQNHRRYVQSYDSSQLKGDYRTTYELCKAGRYHANMTQLRYRQGRLQTVNISEWQALLSMRSSREQPVQWKVLPLYIMQGLTLYVLSDTYSPVILLNSQNGAQNQTYNFTQQGIAWHGIAKNYVTSPAYASPTDALPPPNWKLMYPDGYTNETGFPNLRDNEHFQVWMRIAALPTFRKLWARNDQEVMKSDYPVKQFSGTKSIVISNVSWIGGKQPFLGWAYIAAALLCVALAIAGLIRHLVKPRKLGDMSLLSWNQPSQAGGR
;
A
#
# COMPACT_ATOMS: atom_id res chain seq x y z
N MET A 1 23.74 4.26 -11.40
CA MET A 1 22.45 3.67 -11.83
C MET A 1 21.85 4.75 -12.68
N ASP A 2 22.01 4.62 -13.99
CA ASP A 2 21.97 5.81 -14.84
C ASP A 2 20.61 5.88 -15.51
N LEU A 3 19.98 7.05 -15.44
CA LEU A 3 18.70 7.28 -16.11
C LEU A 3 18.89 7.15 -17.63
N MET A 4 17.86 6.62 -18.30
CA MET A 4 17.84 6.33 -19.73
C MET A 4 18.93 5.34 -20.20
N THR A 5 18.70 4.05 -19.95
CA THR A 5 19.59 2.98 -20.44
C THR A 5 19.53 2.83 -21.97
N LEU A 6 18.37 3.09 -22.57
CA LEU A 6 18.11 3.06 -24.01
C LEU A 6 17.06 4.11 -24.38
N SER A 7 17.09 4.61 -25.62
CA SER A 7 15.99 5.32 -26.25
C SER A 7 15.32 4.42 -27.31
N GLY A 8 14.06 4.70 -27.63
CA GLY A 8 13.30 3.94 -28.62
C GLY A 8 12.22 4.78 -29.31
N SER A 9 11.53 4.16 -30.26
CA SER A 9 10.37 4.72 -30.94
C SER A 9 9.22 3.72 -30.91
N GLU A 10 8.03 4.18 -30.56
CA GLU A 10 6.79 3.41 -30.66
C GLU A 10 6.44 3.18 -32.14
N LYS A 11 6.22 1.92 -32.54
CA LYS A 11 6.01 1.55 -33.95
C LYS A 11 4.68 2.04 -34.54
N ALA A 12 3.67 2.25 -33.71
CA ALA A 12 2.33 2.66 -34.16
C ALA A 12 2.19 4.17 -34.37
N THR A 13 3.01 4.97 -33.67
CA THR A 13 2.85 6.44 -33.57
C THR A 13 4.09 7.22 -33.99
N GLY A 14 5.26 6.57 -34.09
CA GLY A 14 6.56 7.24 -34.23
C GLY A 14 7.05 7.96 -32.96
N ARG A 15 6.33 7.85 -31.84
CA ARG A 15 6.64 8.57 -30.59
C ARG A 15 7.97 8.10 -30.00
N LYS A 16 8.89 9.05 -29.74
CA LYS A 16 10.10 8.80 -28.95
C LYS A 16 9.76 8.39 -27.52
N VAL A 17 10.43 7.37 -27.01
CA VAL A 17 10.29 6.86 -25.63
C VAL A 17 11.66 6.62 -24.99
N ALA A 18 11.74 6.75 -23.67
CA ALA A 18 12.92 6.37 -22.89
C ALA A 18 12.68 5.00 -22.25
N ILE A 19 13.70 4.13 -22.22
CA ILE A 19 13.58 2.76 -21.70
C ILE A 19 14.59 2.57 -20.56
N LYS A 20 14.07 2.44 -19.32
CA LYS A 20 14.87 2.12 -18.12
C LYS A 20 14.89 0.61 -17.93
N LYS A 21 16.07 -0.01 -18.03
CA LYS A 21 16.22 -1.48 -17.94
C LYS A 21 16.60 -1.92 -16.53
N ILE A 22 15.73 -2.68 -15.90
CA ILE A 22 15.94 -3.28 -14.58
C ILE A 22 16.38 -4.74 -14.75
N LYS A 23 17.60 -5.03 -14.30
CA LYS A 23 18.11 -6.41 -14.22
C LYS A 23 17.44 -7.15 -13.06
N VAL A 24 16.81 -8.28 -13.32
CA VAL A 24 16.39 -9.20 -12.25
C VAL A 24 17.61 -10.04 -11.89
N GLY A 25 18.10 -9.89 -10.65
CA GLY A 25 19.25 -10.65 -10.16
C GLY A 25 18.90 -12.12 -9.87
N GLU A 26 19.92 -12.96 -9.72
CA GLU A 26 19.79 -14.38 -9.31
C GLU A 26 19.44 -14.54 -7.82
N MET A 27 18.48 -13.75 -7.32
CA MET A 27 18.01 -13.81 -5.93
C MET A 27 16.89 -14.84 -5.76
N LYS A 28 16.91 -15.56 -4.63
CA LYS A 28 15.99 -16.69 -4.38
C LYS A 28 14.51 -16.31 -4.35
N ASP A 29 14.19 -15.06 -4.03
CA ASP A 29 12.82 -14.58 -3.79
C ASP A 29 12.24 -13.78 -4.98
N GLY A 30 12.95 -13.75 -6.13
CA GLY A 30 12.46 -13.18 -7.37
C GLY A 30 12.79 -11.69 -7.57
N LEU A 31 11.78 -10.88 -7.86
CA LEU A 31 11.94 -9.47 -8.23
C LEU A 31 12.34 -8.61 -7.03
N ASP A 32 13.29 -7.68 -7.25
CA ASP A 32 13.65 -6.68 -6.25
C ASP A 32 12.42 -5.84 -5.87
N MET A 33 12.09 -5.83 -4.58
CA MET A 33 11.03 -5.01 -3.98
C MET A 33 11.19 -3.52 -4.28
N THR A 34 12.41 -3.07 -4.57
CA THR A 34 12.73 -1.70 -4.99
C THR A 34 12.20 -1.41 -6.40
N ALA A 35 12.42 -2.32 -7.34
CA ALA A 35 11.89 -2.24 -8.71
C ALA A 35 10.35 -2.31 -8.74
N LEU A 36 9.75 -3.17 -7.92
CA LEU A 36 8.29 -3.28 -7.80
C LEU A 36 7.65 -2.00 -7.23
N ARG A 37 8.32 -1.29 -6.32
CA ARG A 37 7.87 0.03 -5.83
C ARG A 37 7.96 1.10 -6.91
N GLU A 38 9.04 1.14 -7.69
CA GLU A 38 9.17 2.09 -8.80
C GLU A 38 8.04 1.89 -9.83
N VAL A 39 7.74 0.64 -10.22
CA VAL A 39 6.58 0.31 -11.06
C VAL A 39 5.28 0.83 -10.44
N LYS A 40 5.01 0.50 -9.17
CA LYS A 40 3.78 0.90 -8.46
C LYS A 40 3.59 2.42 -8.47
N PHE A 41 4.59 3.18 -8.02
CA PHE A 41 4.48 4.64 -7.94
C PHE A 41 4.26 5.25 -9.33
N LEU A 42 4.99 4.79 -10.34
CA LEU A 42 4.85 5.29 -11.71
C LEU A 42 3.52 4.90 -12.38
N GLN A 43 2.82 3.87 -11.92
CA GLN A 43 1.45 3.54 -12.36
C GLN A 43 0.39 4.41 -11.67
N GLU A 44 0.58 4.73 -10.39
CA GLU A 44 -0.36 5.53 -9.57
C GLU A 44 -0.24 7.04 -9.81
N LEU A 45 0.95 7.55 -10.11
CA LEU A 45 1.23 9.00 -10.21
C LEU A 45 0.95 9.58 -11.60
N ARG A 46 0.15 10.65 -11.65
CA ARG A 46 -0.18 11.41 -12.87
C ARG A 46 -0.25 12.91 -12.57
N HIS A 47 0.78 13.64 -12.99
CA HIS A 47 0.91 15.10 -12.80
C HIS A 47 1.85 15.69 -13.86
N SER A 48 1.67 16.96 -14.26
CA SER A 48 2.48 17.58 -15.32
C SER A 48 3.97 17.58 -15.01
N ASN A 49 4.34 17.86 -13.75
CA ASN A 49 5.74 17.90 -13.29
C ASN A 49 6.26 16.54 -12.74
N ILE A 50 5.69 15.41 -13.16
CA ILE A 50 6.14 14.04 -12.82
C ILE A 50 6.25 13.23 -14.10
N ILE A 51 7.30 12.42 -14.26
CA ILE A 51 7.48 11.60 -15.45
C ILE A 51 6.40 10.52 -15.58
N ALA A 52 5.79 10.42 -16.75
CA ALA A 52 4.79 9.42 -17.07
C ALA A 52 5.41 8.09 -17.52
N LEU A 53 4.92 6.99 -16.94
CA LEU A 53 5.10 5.64 -17.44
C LEU A 53 4.04 5.34 -18.51
N LEU A 54 4.49 4.84 -19.65
CA LEU A 54 3.68 4.55 -20.82
C LEU A 54 3.36 3.04 -20.93
N ASP A 55 4.36 2.18 -20.68
CA ASP A 55 4.24 0.72 -20.77
C ASP A 55 5.32 0.01 -19.91
N VAL A 56 5.14 -1.29 -19.63
CA VAL A 56 6.11 -2.13 -18.91
C VAL A 56 6.19 -3.51 -19.57
N PHE A 57 7.35 -3.86 -20.14
CA PHE A 57 7.56 -5.14 -20.81
C PHE A 57 8.78 -5.91 -20.29
N SER A 58 8.72 -7.25 -20.35
CA SER A 58 9.81 -8.14 -19.91
C SER A 58 10.53 -8.80 -21.09
N VAL A 59 11.87 -8.72 -21.11
CA VAL A 59 12.72 -9.35 -22.14
C VAL A 59 13.93 -10.00 -21.49
N LYS A 60 14.13 -11.30 -21.76
CA LYS A 60 15.28 -12.10 -21.28
C LYS A 60 15.52 -11.92 -19.76
N GLN A 61 14.48 -12.09 -18.94
CA GLN A 61 14.54 -11.91 -17.47
C GLN A 61 14.97 -10.50 -17.02
N ASN A 62 14.63 -9.46 -17.78
CA ASN A 62 14.78 -8.06 -17.37
C ASN A 62 13.44 -7.33 -17.55
N ILE A 63 13.02 -6.56 -16.56
CA ILE A 63 11.89 -5.62 -16.70
C ILE A 63 12.41 -4.36 -17.40
N ASN A 64 11.62 -3.81 -18.31
CA ASN A 64 11.93 -2.59 -19.04
C ASN A 64 10.74 -1.64 -18.85
N LEU A 65 10.98 -0.51 -18.18
CA LEU A 65 10.00 0.56 -18.03
C LEU A 65 10.06 1.44 -19.27
N VAL A 66 8.93 1.63 -19.96
CA VAL A 66 8.80 2.56 -21.08
C VAL A 66 8.25 3.87 -20.54
N LEU A 67 9.12 4.87 -20.45
CA LEU A 67 8.84 6.20 -19.95
C LEU A 67 8.66 7.16 -21.13
N GLU A 68 7.96 8.28 -20.91
CA GLU A 68 8.02 9.38 -21.87
C GLU A 68 9.47 9.88 -22.04
N PHE A 69 9.81 10.33 -23.26
CA PHE A 69 11.12 10.87 -23.56
C PHE A 69 11.18 12.36 -23.18
N LEU A 70 12.27 12.78 -22.53
CA LEU A 70 12.60 14.18 -22.23
C LEU A 70 14.01 14.46 -22.76
N ASP A 71 14.21 15.62 -23.37
CA ASP A 71 15.38 15.89 -24.21
C ASP A 71 16.64 16.28 -23.41
N THR A 72 16.47 16.79 -22.19
CA THR A 72 17.60 17.16 -21.32
C THR A 72 17.30 17.01 -19.82
N ASP A 73 18.29 17.31 -18.98
CA ASP A 73 18.20 17.28 -17.52
C ASP A 73 18.72 18.60 -16.91
N LEU A 74 18.35 18.91 -15.67
CA LEU A 74 18.78 20.16 -15.03
C LEU A 74 20.29 20.19 -14.76
N GLU A 75 20.97 19.03 -14.70
CA GLU A 75 22.43 18.98 -14.59
C GLU A 75 23.10 19.56 -15.85
N ALA A 76 22.60 19.21 -17.03
CA ALA A 76 23.07 19.74 -18.31
C ALA A 76 22.86 21.26 -18.41
N ILE A 77 21.70 21.77 -17.97
CA ILE A 77 21.41 23.22 -17.88
C ILE A 77 22.41 23.93 -16.94
N ILE A 78 22.65 23.36 -15.75
CA ILE A 78 23.56 23.95 -14.75
C ILE A 78 25.00 23.98 -15.26
N ARG A 79 25.46 22.88 -15.89
CA ARG A 79 26.82 22.72 -16.43
C ARG A 79 27.08 23.53 -17.70
N ASP A 80 26.07 23.89 -18.49
CA ASP A 80 26.24 24.73 -19.68
C ASP A 80 26.50 26.19 -19.28
N LYS A 81 27.78 26.59 -19.29
CA LYS A 81 28.24 27.95 -18.98
C LYS A 81 28.07 28.95 -20.13
N ALA A 82 27.74 28.51 -21.35
CA ALA A 82 27.42 29.40 -22.46
C ALA A 82 25.93 29.81 -22.44
N LEU A 83 25.08 28.96 -21.87
CA LEU A 83 23.66 29.20 -21.67
C LEU A 83 23.43 30.27 -20.58
N ILE A 84 22.94 31.44 -20.99
CA ILE A 84 22.56 32.53 -20.09
C ILE A 84 21.25 32.17 -19.37
N ILE A 85 21.27 32.12 -18.03
CA ILE A 85 20.10 31.87 -17.19
C ILE A 85 19.73 33.17 -16.48
N GLN A 86 18.47 33.58 -16.57
CA GLN A 86 17.92 34.70 -15.83
C GLN A 86 17.24 34.24 -14.53
N ASN A 87 17.08 35.15 -13.56
CA ASN A 87 16.36 34.89 -12.31
C ASN A 87 14.89 34.46 -12.56
N ALA A 88 14.32 34.84 -13.71
CA ALA A 88 13.00 34.41 -14.16
C ALA A 88 12.95 32.91 -14.54
N ASP A 89 14.02 32.37 -15.10
CA ASP A 89 14.11 30.96 -15.51
C ASP A 89 14.33 30.05 -14.30
N MET A 90 15.21 30.48 -13.38
CA MET A 90 15.42 29.80 -12.09
C MET A 90 14.11 29.67 -11.30
N LYS A 91 13.30 30.73 -11.26
CA LYS A 91 11.95 30.71 -10.66
C LYS A 91 11.05 29.64 -11.29
N SER A 92 11.15 29.40 -12.59
CA SER A 92 10.32 28.41 -13.30
C SER A 92 10.72 26.98 -13.02
N TRP A 93 12.00 26.63 -13.11
CA TRP A 93 12.45 25.28 -12.75
C TRP A 93 12.20 24.97 -11.27
N MET A 94 12.37 25.96 -10.38
CA MET A 94 12.07 25.82 -8.95
C MET A 94 10.58 25.63 -8.69
N VAL A 95 9.69 26.45 -9.28
CA VAL A 95 8.24 26.31 -9.03
C VAL A 95 7.66 25.03 -9.65
N MET A 96 8.19 24.58 -10.80
CA MET A 96 7.83 23.29 -11.40
C MET A 96 8.28 22.11 -10.53
N SER A 97 9.53 22.14 -10.06
CA SER A 97 10.05 21.13 -9.12
C SER A 97 9.24 21.07 -7.83
N LEU A 98 8.92 22.23 -7.22
CA LEU A 98 8.12 22.31 -6.00
C LEU A 98 6.67 21.85 -6.22
N ARG A 99 6.06 22.10 -7.39
CA ARG A 99 4.73 21.58 -7.76
C ARG A 99 4.71 20.06 -7.88
N GLY A 100 5.71 19.49 -8.56
CA GLY A 100 5.89 18.04 -8.59
C GLY A 100 6.04 17.46 -7.19
N LEU A 101 6.83 18.12 -6.34
CA LEU A 101 7.10 17.67 -4.98
C LEU A 101 5.88 17.80 -4.04
N GLU A 102 5.06 18.85 -4.17
CA GLU A 102 3.78 18.97 -3.44
C GLU A 102 2.85 17.82 -3.80
N TYR A 103 2.76 17.47 -5.08
CA TYR A 103 1.94 16.35 -5.54
C TYR A 103 2.43 15.01 -4.95
N LEU A 104 3.73 14.75 -4.88
CA LEU A 104 4.28 13.55 -4.21
C LEU A 104 3.97 13.55 -2.71
N HIS A 105 4.26 14.66 -2.03
CA HIS A 105 4.07 14.81 -0.59
C HIS A 105 2.58 14.68 -0.20
N ARG A 106 1.67 15.24 -1.00
CA ARG A 106 0.21 15.13 -0.83
C ARG A 106 -0.32 13.70 -1.02
N ASN A 107 0.33 12.89 -1.85
CA ASN A 107 -0.01 11.48 -2.05
C ASN A 107 0.64 10.53 -1.01
N GLY A 108 1.42 11.07 -0.07
CA GLY A 108 2.08 10.30 0.99
C GLY A 108 3.42 9.69 0.56
N ILE A 109 4.10 10.24 -0.44
CA ILE A 109 5.35 9.69 -1.02
C ILE A 109 6.51 10.67 -0.80
N LEU A 110 7.65 10.14 -0.39
CA LEU A 110 8.95 10.83 -0.37
C LEU A 110 9.76 10.42 -1.60
N HIS A 111 10.46 11.37 -2.22
CA HIS A 111 11.30 11.07 -3.39
C HIS A 111 12.62 10.40 -2.97
N ARG A 112 13.32 10.98 -1.99
CA ARG A 112 14.57 10.47 -1.39
C ARG A 112 15.73 10.23 -2.37
N ASP A 113 15.67 10.80 -3.57
CA ASP A 113 16.84 11.02 -4.44
C ASP A 113 16.59 12.19 -5.41
N LEU A 114 16.35 13.38 -4.86
CA LEU A 114 16.31 14.61 -5.66
C LEU A 114 17.75 15.09 -5.92
N LYS A 115 18.03 15.35 -7.19
CA LYS A 115 19.30 15.89 -7.73
C LYS A 115 19.03 16.41 -9.15
N PRO A 116 19.87 17.29 -9.74
CA PRO A 116 19.61 17.87 -11.06
C PRO A 116 19.40 16.84 -12.18
N ASN A 117 20.10 15.70 -12.15
CA ASN A 117 19.92 14.58 -13.08
C ASN A 117 18.51 13.95 -13.06
N ASN A 118 17.81 14.06 -11.92
CA ASN A 118 16.48 13.49 -11.70
C ASN A 118 15.37 14.54 -11.92
N LEU A 119 15.74 15.76 -12.34
CA LEU A 119 14.85 16.84 -12.76
C LEU A 119 14.99 17.01 -14.28
N LEU A 120 14.24 16.20 -15.02
CA LEU A 120 14.28 16.12 -16.47
C LEU A 120 13.46 17.25 -17.12
N ILE A 121 13.82 17.69 -18.32
CA ILE A 121 13.19 18.82 -19.03
C ILE A 121 12.80 18.39 -20.45
N ALA A 122 11.53 18.59 -20.80
CA ALA A 122 10.95 18.19 -22.07
C ALA A 122 11.08 19.28 -23.16
N ALA A 123 10.82 18.93 -24.42
CA ALA A 123 10.89 19.84 -25.58
C ALA A 123 10.10 21.15 -25.45
N ASN A 124 9.02 21.17 -24.66
CA ASN A 124 8.19 22.34 -24.34
C ASN A 124 8.69 23.16 -23.13
N GLY A 125 9.83 22.79 -22.56
CA GLY A 125 10.45 23.38 -21.37
C GLY A 125 9.85 22.94 -20.03
N GLU A 126 8.87 22.04 -20.00
CA GLU A 126 8.32 21.54 -18.74
C GLU A 126 9.33 20.64 -18.01
N LEU A 127 9.58 20.95 -16.74
CA LEU A 127 10.41 20.15 -15.85
C LEU A 127 9.56 19.06 -15.17
N LYS A 128 10.06 17.83 -15.15
CA LYS A 128 9.44 16.65 -14.53
C LYS A 128 10.42 15.92 -13.61
N ILE A 129 9.95 15.54 -12.41
CA ILE A 129 10.72 14.70 -11.48
C ILE A 129 10.69 13.24 -11.96
N ALA A 130 11.84 12.56 -11.89
CA ALA A 130 12.05 11.19 -12.35
C ALA A 130 12.95 10.36 -11.41
N ASP A 131 13.03 9.05 -11.68
CA ASP A 131 13.74 8.01 -10.91
C ASP A 131 13.20 7.77 -9.50
N PHE A 132 12.10 7.01 -9.44
CA PHE A 132 11.43 6.62 -8.20
C PHE A 132 12.08 5.38 -7.54
N GLY A 133 13.27 4.97 -7.97
CA GLY A 133 13.98 3.81 -7.42
C GLY A 133 14.25 3.90 -5.91
N LEU A 134 14.50 5.10 -5.38
CA LEU A 134 14.64 5.31 -3.92
C LEU A 134 13.38 5.88 -3.24
N ALA A 135 12.27 6.06 -3.97
CA ALA A 135 11.03 6.59 -3.39
C ALA A 135 10.43 5.63 -2.34
N ARG A 136 9.68 6.20 -1.38
CA ARG A 136 8.98 5.40 -0.34
C ARG A 136 7.76 6.15 0.19
N GLU A 137 6.72 5.39 0.54
CA GLU A 137 5.56 5.91 1.27
C GLU A 137 5.99 6.36 2.69
N PHE A 138 5.53 7.54 3.12
CA PHE A 138 5.61 7.96 4.53
C PHE A 138 4.25 7.73 5.23
N GLY A 139 4.29 7.40 6.52
CA GLY A 139 3.09 7.11 7.33
C GLY A 139 3.02 5.70 7.91
N GLU A 140 3.97 4.81 7.59
CA GLU A 140 4.09 3.49 8.24
C GLU A 140 4.65 3.65 9.67
N ALA A 141 3.77 3.96 10.63
CA ALA A 141 4.14 4.30 12.00
C ALA A 141 4.93 3.16 12.69
N GLY A 142 6.18 3.46 13.06
CA GLY A 142 7.12 2.52 13.71
C GLY A 142 8.15 1.88 12.77
N SER A 143 7.95 1.95 11.45
CA SER A 143 8.92 1.40 10.49
C SER A 143 10.20 2.24 10.46
N LYS A 144 11.30 1.69 10.99
CA LYS A 144 12.65 2.29 10.88
C LYS A 144 13.01 2.47 9.40
N MET A 145 13.26 3.71 9.00
CA MET A 145 13.66 4.05 7.63
C MET A 145 15.18 3.96 7.46
N THR A 146 15.62 3.72 6.22
CA THR A 146 17.05 3.76 5.86
C THR A 146 17.53 5.21 5.81
N CYS A 147 18.64 5.51 6.48
CA CYS A 147 19.30 6.84 6.46
C CYS A 147 20.23 7.03 5.24
N GLN A 148 20.85 5.95 4.76
CA GLN A 148 21.69 5.91 3.55
C GLN A 148 20.82 5.97 2.27
N VAL A 149 20.08 7.05 2.12
CA VAL A 149 19.29 7.43 0.93
C VAL A 149 19.57 8.89 0.60
N ILE A 150 19.12 9.37 -0.57
CA ILE A 150 19.54 10.62 -1.20
C ILE A 150 21.03 10.57 -1.60
N THR A 151 21.31 10.95 -2.85
CA THR A 151 22.67 11.18 -3.36
C THR A 151 23.39 12.18 -2.45
N ARG A 152 24.58 11.79 -1.94
CA ARG A 152 25.23 12.40 -0.76
C ARG A 152 25.24 13.94 -0.74
N TRP A 153 25.52 14.59 -1.87
CA TRP A 153 25.64 16.04 -1.97
C TRP A 153 24.37 16.81 -1.63
N TYR A 154 23.21 16.18 -1.80
CA TYR A 154 21.88 16.74 -1.52
C TYR A 154 21.29 16.17 -0.22
N ARG A 155 22.00 15.26 0.47
CA ARG A 155 21.53 14.62 1.70
C ARG A 155 21.56 15.60 2.88
N PRO A 156 20.48 15.70 3.68
CA PRO A 156 20.44 16.61 4.81
C PRO A 156 21.18 16.06 6.05
N PRO A 157 21.64 16.94 6.97
CA PRO A 157 22.39 16.55 8.17
C PRO A 157 21.73 15.49 9.04
N GLU A 158 20.41 15.47 9.19
CA GLU A 158 19.72 14.46 10.01
C GLU A 158 19.93 13.03 9.47
N LEU A 159 20.04 12.85 8.15
CA LEU A 159 20.29 11.53 7.57
C LEU A 159 21.77 11.14 7.63
N LEU A 160 22.68 12.13 7.63
CA LEU A 160 24.12 11.91 7.80
C LEU A 160 24.44 11.48 9.25
N TRP A 161 23.74 12.04 10.24
CA TRP A 161 23.73 11.56 11.63
C TRP A 161 22.69 10.45 11.91
N GLY A 162 22.25 9.73 10.86
CA GLY A 162 21.61 8.43 11.05
C GLY A 162 20.13 8.42 11.41
N ALA A 163 19.39 9.52 11.25
CA ALA A 163 17.97 9.57 11.59
C ALA A 163 17.16 8.47 10.87
N ARG A 164 16.44 7.67 11.66
CA ARG A 164 15.59 6.55 11.18
C ARG A 164 14.10 6.90 11.11
N PHE A 165 13.74 8.11 11.53
CA PHE A 165 12.40 8.69 11.47
C PHE A 165 12.53 10.09 10.88
N TYR A 166 12.03 10.28 9.66
CA TYR A 166 12.12 11.54 8.93
C TYR A 166 10.88 11.75 8.06
N SER A 167 10.65 13.00 7.67
CA SER A 167 9.45 13.46 6.96
C SER A 167 9.78 13.96 5.55
N THR A 168 8.79 14.57 4.91
CA THR A 168 8.90 15.35 3.66
C THR A 168 10.04 16.39 3.68
N ALA A 169 10.46 16.85 4.85
CA ALA A 169 11.54 17.83 5.04
C ALA A 169 12.91 17.43 4.46
N VAL A 170 13.17 16.13 4.23
CA VAL A 170 14.43 15.67 3.60
C VAL A 170 14.50 16.02 2.11
N ASP A 171 13.37 15.93 1.42
CA ASP A 171 13.25 16.33 0.01
C ASP A 171 13.32 17.87 -0.13
N ILE A 172 12.83 18.61 0.88
CA ILE A 172 12.87 20.08 0.93
C ILE A 172 14.31 20.60 1.00
N TRP A 173 15.16 19.98 1.84
CA TRP A 173 16.60 20.30 1.88
C TRP A 173 17.31 19.96 0.56
N SER A 174 16.96 18.83 -0.05
CA SER A 174 17.49 18.44 -1.36
C SER A 174 17.12 19.49 -2.42
N MET A 175 15.88 20.02 -2.37
CA MET A 175 15.43 21.10 -3.24
C MET A 175 16.14 22.45 -2.94
N GLY A 176 16.45 22.73 -1.68
CA GLY A 176 17.25 23.90 -1.27
C GLY A 176 18.69 23.85 -1.77
N THR A 177 19.36 22.69 -1.68
CA THR A 177 20.73 22.51 -2.19
C THR A 177 20.79 22.61 -3.72
N ILE A 178 19.81 22.02 -4.43
CA ILE A 178 19.64 22.21 -5.88
C ILE A 178 19.41 23.68 -6.26
N PHE A 179 18.64 24.43 -5.48
CA PHE A 179 18.40 25.85 -5.75
C PHE A 179 19.68 26.69 -5.66
N VAL A 180 20.52 26.45 -4.65
CA VAL A 180 21.81 27.13 -4.50
C VAL A 180 22.76 26.74 -5.64
N GLU A 181 22.84 25.46 -6.00
CA GLU A 181 23.64 24.99 -7.15
C GLU A 181 23.19 25.60 -8.49
N LEU A 182 21.87 25.77 -8.69
CA LEU A 182 21.30 26.42 -9.87
C LEU A 182 21.69 27.91 -10.00
N ILE A 183 21.89 28.61 -8.88
CA ILE A 183 22.36 30.00 -8.85
C ILE A 183 23.89 30.06 -9.04
N LEU A 184 24.64 29.20 -8.35
CA LEU A 184 26.12 29.21 -8.36
C LEU A 184 26.76 28.55 -9.59
N ARG A 185 26.00 27.73 -10.34
CA ARG A 185 26.48 26.90 -11.47
C ARG A 185 27.57 25.89 -11.11
N VAL A 186 27.72 25.59 -9.82
CA VAL A 186 28.65 24.59 -9.27
C VAL A 186 27.98 23.89 -8.07
N PRO A 187 28.24 22.58 -7.83
CA PRO A 187 27.67 21.86 -6.71
C PRO A 187 27.97 22.50 -5.36
N PHE A 188 26.91 22.84 -4.61
CA PHE A 188 27.04 23.65 -3.39
C PHE A 188 27.73 22.90 -2.24
N LEU A 189 27.40 21.62 -2.04
CA LEU A 189 27.91 20.80 -0.92
C LEU A 189 28.40 19.43 -1.43
N ALA A 190 29.52 19.41 -2.17
CA ALA A 190 30.06 18.19 -2.76
C ALA A 190 31.00 17.40 -1.82
N GLY A 191 30.44 16.55 -0.95
CA GLY A 191 31.19 15.66 -0.06
C GLY A 191 31.58 14.30 -0.66
N GLU A 192 32.78 13.80 -0.32
CA GLU A 192 33.30 12.49 -0.73
C GLU A 192 32.94 11.36 0.24
N THR A 193 32.75 11.68 1.52
CA THR A 193 32.28 10.78 2.58
C THR A 193 31.16 11.45 3.37
N ASP A 194 30.40 10.69 4.16
CA ASP A 194 29.29 11.25 4.94
C ASP A 194 29.79 12.25 6.02
N MET A 195 30.99 12.02 6.57
CA MET A 195 31.66 12.98 7.47
C MET A 195 32.20 14.21 6.73
N ASP A 196 32.72 14.06 5.51
CA ASP A 196 33.16 15.20 4.68
C ASP A 196 31.97 16.05 4.20
N GLN A 197 30.81 15.43 3.92
CA GLN A 197 29.56 16.11 3.63
C GLN A 197 29.12 16.98 4.81
N LEU A 198 29.15 16.46 6.04
CA LEU A 198 28.88 17.24 7.26
C LEU A 198 29.89 18.39 7.43
N LYS A 199 31.20 18.13 7.27
CA LYS A 199 32.25 19.16 7.38
C LYS A 199 32.05 20.30 6.38
N LYS A 200 31.77 19.99 5.11
CA LYS A 200 31.50 20.99 4.07
C LYS A 200 30.21 21.77 4.35
N THR A 201 29.18 21.10 4.86
CA THR A 201 27.93 21.76 5.29
C THR A 201 28.19 22.76 6.41
N PHE A 202 28.90 22.37 7.47
CA PHE A 202 29.16 23.27 8.60
C PHE A 202 30.22 24.33 8.29
N HIS A 203 31.19 24.06 7.41
CA HIS A 203 32.14 25.07 6.95
C HIS A 203 31.44 26.17 6.11
N ALA A 204 30.42 25.81 5.32
CA ALA A 204 29.61 26.78 4.58
C ALA A 204 28.61 27.52 5.49
N MET A 205 27.90 26.82 6.38
CA MET A 205 26.71 27.35 7.07
C MET A 205 26.94 27.68 8.56
N GLY A 206 28.11 27.34 9.11
CA GLY A 206 28.38 27.22 10.54
C GLY A 206 27.89 25.89 11.12
N SER A 207 28.41 25.52 12.29
CA SER A 207 27.89 24.37 13.04
C SER A 207 26.51 24.69 13.64
N PRO A 208 25.56 23.73 13.67
CA PRO A 208 24.27 23.91 14.33
C PRO A 208 24.44 24.03 15.86
N THR A 209 23.44 24.63 16.52
CA THR A 209 23.35 24.67 17.98
C THR A 209 22.02 24.08 18.46
N GLU A 210 21.94 23.63 19.71
CA GLU A 210 20.70 23.10 20.31
C GLU A 210 19.54 24.13 20.36
N GLN A 211 19.83 25.44 20.27
CA GLN A 211 18.80 26.48 20.12
C GLN A 211 18.23 26.52 18.68
N GLU A 212 19.08 26.31 17.68
CA GLU A 212 18.71 26.34 16.27
C GLU A 212 18.07 25.02 15.82
N TRP A 213 18.60 23.90 16.29
CA TRP A 213 18.13 22.55 16.03
C TRP A 213 18.13 21.72 17.33
N PRO A 214 17.02 21.75 18.09
CA PRO A 214 16.90 21.01 19.34
C PRO A 214 16.92 19.50 19.14
N GLY A 215 17.67 18.79 19.98
CA GLY A 215 17.80 17.33 20.02
C GLY A 215 18.70 16.73 18.94
N HIS A 216 19.47 17.53 18.19
CA HIS A 216 20.36 17.00 17.15
C HIS A 216 21.52 16.17 17.73
N THR A 217 21.98 16.53 18.93
CA THR A 217 22.96 15.76 19.72
C THR A 217 22.47 14.36 20.12
N GLN A 218 21.17 14.09 20.01
CA GLN A 218 20.54 12.81 20.39
C GLN A 218 20.32 11.88 19.18
N LEU A 219 20.87 12.21 18.00
CA LEU A 219 20.72 11.40 16.79
C LEU A 219 21.59 10.14 16.83
N PRO A 220 21.16 9.01 16.22
CA PRO A 220 21.77 7.70 16.45
C PRO A 220 23.25 7.59 16.08
N ASP A 221 23.65 8.29 15.01
CA ASP A 221 25.02 8.29 14.49
C ASP A 221 25.68 9.69 14.72
N TYR A 222 25.23 10.46 15.74
CA TYR A 222 25.80 11.76 16.11
C TYR A 222 27.25 11.63 16.63
N HIS A 223 28.10 12.54 16.17
CA HIS A 223 29.49 12.68 16.61
C HIS A 223 29.81 14.17 16.73
N GLU A 224 30.43 14.56 17.84
CA GLU A 224 30.88 15.94 18.03
C GLU A 224 31.94 16.32 16.99
N MET A 225 31.82 17.52 16.44
CA MET A 225 32.68 18.03 15.37
C MET A 225 33.21 19.43 15.73
N PRO A 226 34.35 19.86 15.16
CA PRO A 226 34.86 21.21 15.36
C PRO A 226 33.79 22.28 15.10
N GLY A 227 33.73 23.28 15.97
CA GLY A 227 32.82 24.41 15.83
C GLY A 227 33.23 25.30 14.66
N TYR A 228 32.43 25.33 13.59
CA TYR A 228 32.60 26.25 12.48
C TYR A 228 31.78 27.53 12.72
N PRO A 229 32.36 28.73 12.57
CA PRO A 229 31.63 29.99 12.75
C PRO A 229 30.56 30.15 11.66
N LYS A 230 29.46 30.83 11.99
CA LYS A 230 28.35 31.07 11.06
C LYS A 230 28.74 32.07 9.97
N SER A 231 29.13 31.55 8.82
CA SER A 231 29.34 32.34 7.60
C SER A 231 27.99 32.71 6.95
N PRO A 232 27.81 33.96 6.48
CA PRO A 232 26.61 34.37 5.75
C PRO A 232 26.68 33.86 4.30
N TRP A 233 26.63 32.54 4.09
CA TRP A 233 26.72 31.87 2.78
C TRP A 233 25.72 32.39 1.75
N TRP A 234 24.59 32.93 2.19
CA TRP A 234 23.59 33.57 1.33
C TRP A 234 24.11 34.81 0.58
N SER A 235 25.24 35.40 1.00
CA SER A 235 25.94 36.44 0.23
C SER A 235 26.38 35.94 -1.15
N LEU A 236 26.78 34.66 -1.26
CA LEU A 236 27.21 34.03 -2.51
C LEU A 236 26.10 33.95 -3.57
N ILE A 237 24.84 33.91 -3.14
CA ILE A 237 23.65 33.86 -4.00
C ILE A 237 22.89 35.18 -4.05
N SER A 238 23.46 36.28 -3.55
CA SER A 238 22.81 37.61 -3.50
C SER A 238 22.27 38.11 -4.86
N SER A 239 22.87 37.64 -5.97
CA SER A 239 22.41 37.88 -7.35
C SER A 239 20.97 37.44 -7.65
N ILE A 240 20.40 36.50 -6.88
CA ILE A 240 19.00 36.06 -7.04
C ILE A 240 17.99 37.07 -6.47
N GLY A 241 18.47 38.04 -5.67
CA GLY A 241 17.68 39.03 -4.94
C GLY A 241 17.17 38.52 -3.58
N ASN A 242 16.87 39.46 -2.68
CA ASN A 242 16.51 39.19 -1.27
C ASN A 242 15.45 38.10 -1.08
N GLU A 243 14.42 38.10 -1.91
CA GLU A 243 13.31 37.12 -1.87
C GLU A 243 13.74 35.68 -2.18
N GLY A 244 14.74 35.51 -3.06
CA GLY A 244 15.30 34.19 -3.39
C GLY A 244 16.36 33.75 -2.39
N VAL A 245 17.14 34.70 -1.85
CA VAL A 245 17.99 34.48 -0.66
C VAL A 245 17.14 33.95 0.50
N ASP A 246 15.99 34.56 0.76
CA ASP A 246 15.12 34.16 1.86
C ASP A 246 14.51 32.77 1.64
N LEU A 247 14.02 32.47 0.43
CA LEU A 247 13.58 31.12 0.06
C LEU A 247 14.69 30.07 0.27
N ALA A 248 15.93 30.36 -0.15
CA ALA A 248 17.05 29.43 0.03
C ALA A 248 17.35 29.20 1.52
N ARG A 249 17.28 30.24 2.36
CA ARG A 249 17.46 30.16 3.82
C ARG A 249 16.34 29.37 4.50
N GLU A 250 15.09 29.52 4.06
CA GLU A 250 13.94 28.75 4.56
C GLU A 250 14.06 27.25 4.22
N LEU A 251 14.43 26.91 2.98
CA LEU A 251 14.61 25.52 2.54
C LEU A 251 15.77 24.81 3.24
N LEU A 252 16.83 25.55 3.60
CA LEU A 252 18.08 25.03 4.19
C LEU A 252 18.21 25.28 5.71
N LYS A 253 17.10 25.38 6.45
CA LYS A 253 17.14 25.33 7.92
C LYS A 253 17.64 23.98 8.40
N PHE A 254 18.55 23.97 9.39
CA PHE A 254 19.06 22.73 10.00
C PHE A 254 17.93 21.87 10.58
N ASP A 255 17.09 22.44 11.44
CA ASP A 255 15.92 21.78 12.02
C ASP A 255 14.87 21.39 10.95
N PRO A 256 14.61 20.08 10.73
CA PRO A 256 13.65 19.63 9.73
C PRO A 256 12.19 20.06 10.01
N VAL A 257 11.86 20.40 11.26
CA VAL A 257 10.51 20.87 11.66
C VAL A 257 10.30 22.33 11.28
N LYS A 258 11.38 23.12 11.17
CA LYS A 258 11.33 24.55 10.82
C LYS A 258 11.39 24.81 9.30
N ARG A 259 11.67 23.79 8.48
CA ARG A 259 11.64 23.88 6.99
C ARG A 259 10.19 23.97 6.49
N PRO A 260 9.90 24.77 5.45
CA PRO A 260 8.55 24.86 4.89
C PRO A 260 8.15 23.57 4.16
N SER A 261 6.87 23.21 4.17
CA SER A 261 6.35 22.18 3.26
C SER A 261 6.46 22.64 1.79
N ALA A 262 6.51 21.70 0.85
CA ALA A 262 6.53 22.01 -0.59
C ALA A 262 5.36 22.94 -0.99
N LYS A 263 4.17 22.72 -0.40
CA LYS A 263 3.00 23.60 -0.58
C LYS A 263 3.27 25.04 -0.14
N GLN A 264 3.86 25.25 1.05
CA GLN A 264 4.21 26.60 1.53
C GLN A 264 5.28 27.24 0.64
N ALA A 265 6.28 26.48 0.20
CA ALA A 265 7.33 26.96 -0.67
C ALA A 265 6.80 27.45 -2.04
N ILE A 266 5.80 26.79 -2.64
CA ILE A 266 5.17 27.26 -3.90
C ILE A 266 4.58 28.67 -3.76
N TYR A 267 4.02 29.01 -2.60
CA TYR A 267 3.43 30.33 -2.32
C TYR A 267 4.45 31.37 -1.84
N HIS A 268 5.76 31.07 -1.87
CA HIS A 268 6.79 32.01 -1.45
C HIS A 268 6.83 33.26 -2.34
N ARG A 269 7.02 34.43 -1.69
CA ARG A 269 6.96 35.76 -2.35
C ARG A 269 7.94 35.90 -3.52
N PHE A 270 9.07 35.19 -3.49
CA PHE A 270 10.01 34.99 -4.61
C PHE A 270 9.34 34.73 -5.97
N PHE A 271 8.32 33.86 -6.02
CA PHE A 271 7.63 33.49 -7.26
C PHE A 271 6.61 34.54 -7.74
N THR A 272 6.32 35.55 -6.91
CA THR A 272 5.33 36.62 -7.20
C THR A 272 5.97 38.00 -7.43
N VAL A 273 7.14 38.26 -6.88
CA VAL A 273 7.94 39.47 -7.16
C VAL A 273 8.54 39.38 -8.56
N LEU A 274 8.70 40.53 -9.23
CA LEU A 274 9.27 40.62 -10.58
C LEU A 274 10.77 40.23 -10.61
N PRO A 275 11.30 39.72 -11.74
CA PRO A 275 10.55 39.20 -12.88
C PRO A 275 9.74 37.96 -12.48
N ARG A 276 8.57 37.76 -13.10
CA ARG A 276 7.75 36.55 -12.92
C ARG A 276 8.46 35.33 -13.52
N PRO A 277 8.09 34.10 -13.13
CA PRO A 277 8.66 32.88 -13.72
C PRO A 277 8.49 32.84 -15.25
N THR A 278 9.57 32.55 -15.99
CA THR A 278 9.56 32.42 -17.46
C THR A 278 8.62 31.28 -17.91
N PRO A 279 7.63 31.51 -18.80
CA PRO A 279 6.78 30.44 -19.31
C PRO A 279 7.60 29.30 -19.94
N PRO A 280 7.28 28.01 -19.71
CA PRO A 280 8.14 26.87 -20.09
C PRO A 280 8.67 26.91 -21.52
N ILE A 281 7.81 27.24 -22.49
CA ILE A 281 8.16 27.32 -23.93
C ILE A 281 9.24 28.38 -24.27
N ARG A 282 9.55 29.29 -23.35
CA ARG A 282 10.60 30.33 -23.47
C ARG A 282 11.82 30.07 -22.58
N LEU A 283 11.88 28.95 -21.87
CA LEU A 283 13.06 28.62 -21.06
C LEU A 283 14.26 28.29 -21.96
N PRO A 284 15.49 28.68 -21.58
CA PRO A 284 16.68 28.42 -22.37
C PRO A 284 17.00 26.92 -22.40
N LYS A 285 17.45 26.44 -23.57
CA LYS A 285 17.85 25.05 -23.83
C LYS A 285 19.35 24.97 -24.12
N PRO A 286 20.03 23.85 -23.81
CA PRO A 286 21.44 23.67 -24.16
C PRO A 286 21.64 23.73 -25.67
N LEU A 287 22.68 24.43 -26.12
CA LEU A 287 23.06 24.53 -27.55
C LEU A 287 23.52 23.19 -28.15
N ALA A 288 23.64 22.15 -27.33
CA ALA A 288 24.17 20.83 -27.69
C ALA A 288 23.18 19.90 -28.42
N GLU A 289 22.06 20.42 -28.96
CA GLU A 289 20.99 19.66 -29.65
C GLU A 289 21.41 19.03 -31.01
N LEU A 290 22.72 18.87 -31.25
CA LEU A 290 23.35 18.26 -32.43
C LEU A 290 24.28 17.07 -32.11
N ARG A 291 24.38 16.59 -30.86
CA ARG A 291 25.13 15.35 -30.55
C ARG A 291 24.40 14.47 -29.53
N PRO A 292 24.14 13.18 -29.81
CA PRO A 292 23.69 12.26 -28.78
C PRO A 292 24.77 12.11 -27.69
N ARG A 293 24.34 12.07 -26.42
CA ARG A 293 25.20 11.95 -25.23
C ARG A 293 26.14 10.74 -25.37
N LYS A 294 27.44 10.98 -25.62
CA LYS A 294 28.44 9.92 -25.53
C LYS A 294 28.49 9.43 -24.08
N LEU A 295 28.44 8.11 -23.90
CA LEU A 295 28.59 7.45 -22.60
C LEU A 295 29.92 7.86 -21.94
N ALA A 296 29.92 8.00 -20.62
CA ALA A 296 31.12 8.37 -19.86
C ALA A 296 32.21 7.29 -20.04
N PRO A 297 33.43 7.66 -20.48
CA PRO A 297 34.43 6.68 -20.89
C PRO A 297 35.40 6.30 -19.76
N ASP A 298 34.93 5.62 -18.71
CA ASP A 298 35.77 4.58 -18.07
C ASP A 298 34.97 3.51 -17.31
N GLU A 299 34.80 2.34 -17.94
CA GLU A 299 34.91 1.02 -17.27
C GLU A 299 35.13 -0.10 -18.32
N THR A 300 35.88 0.19 -19.39
CA THR A 300 36.02 -0.69 -20.57
C THR A 300 37.45 -1.21 -20.80
N LYS A 301 38.11 -1.67 -19.73
CA LYS A 301 39.32 -2.50 -19.82
C LYS A 301 38.96 -3.98 -19.65
N GLY A 302 38.56 -4.64 -20.73
CA GLY A 302 38.09 -6.04 -20.64
C GLY A 302 37.53 -6.70 -21.90
N LYS A 303 37.94 -6.32 -23.11
CA LYS A 303 37.71 -7.13 -24.32
C LYS A 303 39.01 -7.74 -24.83
N PRO A 304 39.21 -9.07 -24.72
CA PRO A 304 40.08 -9.77 -25.65
C PRO A 304 39.49 -9.60 -27.07
N LYS A 305 40.32 -9.26 -28.05
CA LYS A 305 39.99 -9.57 -29.44
C LYS A 305 40.18 -11.07 -29.63
N LEU A 306 39.24 -11.75 -30.29
CA LEU A 306 39.62 -12.90 -31.08
C LEU A 306 40.20 -12.36 -32.40
N SER A 307 41.39 -12.83 -32.73
CA SER A 307 41.84 -12.97 -34.12
C SER A 307 41.94 -14.47 -34.35
N ASP A 308 41.39 -14.94 -35.46
CA ASP A 308 41.67 -16.28 -35.96
C ASP A 308 43.15 -16.38 -36.35
N ASP A 309 43.79 -17.52 -36.06
CA ASP A 309 44.66 -18.25 -37.00
C ASP A 309 45.28 -19.50 -36.33
N GLU A 310 45.84 -20.38 -37.17
CA GLU A 310 46.16 -21.77 -36.87
C GLU A 310 47.51 -21.96 -36.13
N ASN A 311 47.57 -22.88 -35.15
CA ASN A 311 48.33 -24.15 -35.30
C ASN A 311 48.36 -25.05 -34.04
N GLY A 312 48.13 -26.36 -34.25
CA GLY A 312 48.58 -27.46 -33.37
C GLY A 312 48.00 -27.56 -31.94
N SER A 313 48.12 -28.69 -31.23
CA SER A 313 48.34 -30.06 -31.70
C SER A 313 47.82 -31.12 -30.69
N MET A 314 46.99 -32.05 -31.20
CA MET A 314 46.87 -33.49 -30.89
C MET A 314 47.18 -34.11 -29.49
N LYS A 315 46.35 -35.11 -29.13
CA LYS A 315 46.57 -36.28 -28.22
C LYS A 315 46.50 -35.99 -26.70
N ARG A 316 46.13 -36.94 -25.80
CA ARG A 316 45.45 -38.27 -25.82
C ARG A 316 44.84 -38.47 -24.40
N LYS A 317 43.60 -38.96 -24.22
CA LYS A 317 43.11 -40.38 -24.11
C LYS A 317 43.40 -41.05 -22.74
N ALA A 318 42.55 -42.01 -22.35
CA ALA A 318 42.57 -42.86 -21.13
C ALA A 318 42.10 -42.17 -19.82
N GLU A 319 41.36 -42.80 -18.90
CA GLU A 319 40.44 -43.96 -19.01
C GLU A 319 39.44 -43.90 -17.81
N SER A 320 38.49 -44.85 -17.70
CA SER A 320 37.55 -44.98 -16.57
C SER A 320 37.89 -46.19 -15.67
N PRO A 321 37.50 -46.21 -14.39
CA PRO A 321 36.32 -47.01 -13.98
C PRO A 321 35.44 -46.32 -12.89
N GLY A 322 34.27 -46.84 -12.48
CA GLY A 322 33.52 -47.98 -13.04
C GLY A 322 32.57 -48.70 -12.05
N GLY A 323 31.48 -48.07 -11.59
CA GLY A 323 30.37 -48.71 -10.83
C GLY A 323 30.72 -49.25 -9.43
N PRO A 324 29.83 -50.03 -8.76
CA PRO A 324 28.37 -50.20 -8.94
C PRO A 324 27.60 -49.20 -8.03
N GLY A 325 26.33 -49.29 -7.62
CA GLY A 325 25.20 -50.23 -7.79
C GLY A 325 23.98 -49.71 -6.98
N PRO A 326 22.73 -50.14 -7.24
CA PRO A 326 21.52 -49.59 -6.60
C PRO A 326 21.02 -50.39 -5.37
N ASP A 327 20.19 -49.76 -4.53
CA ASP A 327 18.84 -50.23 -4.14
C ASP A 327 18.11 -49.21 -3.23
N ALA A 328 16.85 -49.47 -2.83
CA ALA A 328 15.86 -48.49 -2.33
C ALA A 328 15.19 -48.96 -0.99
N PRO A 329 14.13 -48.32 -0.41
CA PRO A 329 13.43 -47.08 -0.77
C PRO A 329 13.12 -46.11 0.43
N TYR A 330 12.27 -45.11 0.18
CA TYR A 330 11.62 -44.14 1.09
C TYR A 330 11.49 -44.48 2.59
N SER A 331 11.96 -43.56 3.47
CA SER A 331 11.12 -42.89 4.49
C SER A 331 11.87 -41.82 5.32
N LEU A 332 11.09 -41.02 6.07
CA LEU A 332 11.44 -40.32 7.32
C LEU A 332 12.68 -39.37 7.38
N LEU A 333 12.50 -38.08 7.04
CA LEU A 333 13.44 -37.01 7.45
C LEU A 333 12.80 -35.69 7.95
N ILE A 334 11.58 -35.73 8.48
CA ILE A 334 11.02 -34.64 9.31
C ILE A 334 11.65 -34.71 10.72
N SER A 335 12.95 -34.45 10.80
CA SER A 335 13.72 -34.54 12.06
C SER A 335 15.03 -33.74 12.10
N ARG A 336 15.46 -33.11 10.98
CA ARG A 336 16.76 -32.40 10.89
C ARG A 336 16.71 -30.87 10.82
N ALA A 337 15.55 -30.26 11.09
CA ALA A 337 15.38 -28.80 11.15
C ALA A 337 15.55 -28.19 12.56
N MET A 338 15.62 -29.01 13.62
CA MET A 338 15.57 -28.59 15.04
C MET A 338 16.91 -28.78 15.79
N ALA A 339 18.06 -28.52 15.14
CA ALA A 339 19.37 -28.85 15.72
C ALA A 339 20.50 -27.81 15.52
N ILE A 340 20.21 -26.59 15.05
CA ILE A 340 21.25 -25.56 14.77
C ILE A 340 20.89 -24.18 15.36
N ILE A 341 20.16 -24.14 16.48
CA ILE A 341 19.85 -22.88 17.22
C ILE A 341 20.08 -23.05 18.73
N ASN A 342 21.08 -23.85 19.14
CA ASN A 342 21.46 -23.95 20.56
C ASN A 342 22.92 -24.43 20.77
N ARG A 343 23.89 -23.51 20.55
CA ARG A 343 25.27 -23.58 21.07
C ARG A 343 26.05 -22.29 20.76
N LYS A 344 25.87 -21.24 21.58
CA LYS A 344 26.82 -20.12 21.76
C LYS A 344 26.49 -19.25 22.98
N SER A 345 26.85 -19.77 24.14
CA SER A 345 27.04 -19.05 25.41
C SER A 345 27.97 -19.91 26.26
N LYS A 346 28.70 -19.30 27.22
CA LYS A 346 29.88 -19.85 27.93
C LYS A 346 31.12 -20.05 27.03
N ASP A 347 32.37 -19.79 27.46
CA ASP A 347 32.92 -19.42 28.79
C ASP A 347 34.07 -18.37 28.70
N LYS A 348 34.80 -18.17 29.81
CA LYS A 348 35.92 -17.21 30.05
C LYS A 348 37.03 -17.87 30.91
N ALA A 349 38.29 -17.41 30.95
CA ALA A 349 38.90 -16.28 30.23
C ALA A 349 40.36 -16.48 29.76
N PRO A 350 41.40 -16.59 30.62
CA PRO A 350 42.63 -15.83 30.33
C PRO A 350 43.97 -16.60 30.25
N ASP A 351 44.97 -15.84 29.79
CA ASP A 351 46.44 -15.96 29.90
C ASP A 351 47.21 -17.07 29.12
N GLY A 352 48.44 -16.71 28.71
CA GLY A 352 49.48 -17.63 28.21
C GLY A 352 50.13 -17.25 26.85
N ASP A 353 51.28 -16.58 26.85
CA ASP A 353 52.07 -16.26 25.64
C ASP A 353 52.95 -17.43 25.15
N ILE A 354 52.90 -17.78 23.84
CA ILE A 354 53.98 -18.46 23.12
C ILE A 354 54.12 -17.89 21.68
N ALA A 355 55.38 -17.85 21.20
CA ALA A 355 55.92 -17.26 19.97
C ALA A 355 55.20 -17.54 18.62
N PRO A 356 55.40 -16.68 17.59
CA PRO A 356 54.72 -16.79 16.30
C PRO A 356 55.32 -17.85 15.36
N THR A 357 54.49 -18.77 14.89
CA THR A 357 54.84 -19.71 13.80
C THR A 357 54.60 -19.09 12.41
N ALA A 358 55.38 -19.54 11.42
CA ALA A 358 55.44 -18.90 10.10
C ALA A 358 54.13 -19.07 9.29
N ARG A 359 53.66 -17.98 8.68
CA ARG A 359 52.49 -18.00 7.77
C ARG A 359 52.85 -18.67 6.44
N GLU A 360 52.48 -19.93 6.28
CA GLU A 360 52.57 -20.63 5.00
C GLU A 360 51.67 -19.94 3.94
N LYS A 361 52.24 -19.63 2.76
CA LYS A 361 51.55 -18.89 1.70
C LYS A 361 50.63 -19.82 0.90
N VAL A 362 49.39 -19.97 1.36
CA VAL A 362 48.31 -20.66 0.63
C VAL A 362 48.19 -20.10 -0.80
N LYS A 363 48.52 -20.94 -1.80
CA LYS A 363 48.44 -20.57 -3.22
C LYS A 363 46.99 -20.41 -3.65
N PHE A 364 46.52 -19.17 -3.75
CA PHE A 364 45.17 -18.83 -4.22
C PHE A 364 44.96 -19.27 -5.69
N SER A 365 44.35 -20.44 -5.88
CA SER A 365 43.92 -20.89 -7.20
C SER A 365 42.70 -20.08 -7.65
N LYS A 366 42.84 -19.34 -8.77
CA LYS A 366 41.74 -18.58 -9.39
C LYS A 366 40.70 -19.45 -10.12
N ARG A 367 40.84 -20.79 -10.12
CA ARG A 367 39.90 -21.69 -10.80
C ARG A 367 38.58 -21.78 -10.00
N PRO A 368 37.41 -21.52 -10.60
CA PRO A 368 36.13 -21.71 -9.91
C PRO A 368 35.93 -23.20 -9.58
N ALA A 369 35.46 -23.49 -8.35
CA ALA A 369 35.30 -24.86 -7.89
C ALA A 369 34.36 -25.66 -8.82
N ASN A 370 34.77 -26.88 -9.17
CA ASN A 370 34.08 -27.76 -10.13
C ASN A 370 32.91 -28.48 -9.47
N THR A 371 31.86 -27.75 -9.08
CA THR A 371 30.62 -28.30 -8.52
C THR A 371 29.47 -28.13 -9.51
N ALA A 372 28.52 -29.08 -9.52
CA ALA A 372 27.35 -29.04 -10.40
C ALA A 372 26.58 -27.70 -10.34
N PHE A 373 26.53 -27.07 -9.16
CA PHE A 373 25.97 -25.73 -8.97
C PHE A 373 26.79 -24.64 -9.70
N LYS A 374 28.10 -24.51 -9.41
CA LYS A 374 28.95 -23.45 -10.00
C LYS A 374 29.21 -23.65 -11.50
N GLN A 375 29.04 -24.85 -12.01
CA GLN A 375 29.18 -25.19 -13.43
C GLN A 375 27.84 -25.17 -14.20
N GLN A 376 26.73 -24.80 -13.55
CA GLN A 376 25.37 -24.81 -14.12
C GLN A 376 24.92 -26.19 -14.65
N ARG A 377 25.46 -27.28 -14.09
CA ARG A 377 25.15 -28.69 -14.40
C ARG A 377 24.24 -29.33 -13.35
N LEU A 378 23.32 -28.56 -12.79
CA LEU A 378 22.29 -29.08 -11.90
C LEU A 378 21.35 -30.02 -12.67
N LYS A 379 20.79 -31.03 -12.00
CA LYS A 379 19.72 -31.86 -12.57
C LYS A 379 18.48 -30.98 -12.77
N ALA A 380 18.23 -30.56 -14.01
CA ALA A 380 17.08 -29.77 -14.41
C ALA A 380 16.15 -30.60 -15.30
N TRP A 381 14.85 -30.51 -15.06
CA TRP A 381 13.84 -31.06 -15.97
C TRP A 381 13.45 -30.00 -16.99
N GLN A 382 13.47 -30.36 -18.28
CA GLN A 382 13.10 -29.47 -19.38
C GLN A 382 11.76 -29.94 -19.96
N PRO A 383 10.63 -29.28 -19.64
CA PRO A 383 9.31 -29.68 -20.12
C PRO A 383 9.13 -29.33 -21.61
N ILE A 384 9.52 -30.26 -22.49
CA ILE A 384 9.25 -30.14 -23.93
C ILE A 384 7.75 -30.40 -24.16
N LEU A 385 7.03 -29.36 -24.56
CA LEU A 385 5.59 -29.40 -24.82
C LEU A 385 5.27 -30.18 -26.10
N THR A 386 5.17 -31.51 -25.99
CA THR A 386 4.75 -32.40 -27.08
C THR A 386 3.23 -32.62 -27.06
N PRO A 387 2.57 -32.92 -28.20
CA PRO A 387 1.15 -33.29 -28.22
C PRO A 387 0.83 -34.49 -27.31
N LYS A 388 1.76 -35.45 -27.20
CA LYS A 388 1.64 -36.63 -26.32
C LYS A 388 1.63 -36.29 -24.83
N ALA A 389 2.16 -35.14 -24.42
CA ALA A 389 2.08 -34.65 -23.04
C ALA A 389 0.89 -33.69 -22.87
N VAL A 390 0.77 -32.69 -23.74
CA VAL A 390 -0.18 -31.58 -23.57
C VAL A 390 -1.64 -32.01 -23.73
N LEU A 391 -1.96 -32.86 -24.72
CA LEU A 391 -3.36 -33.23 -24.98
C LEU A 391 -3.97 -34.07 -23.83
N PRO A 392 -3.29 -35.11 -23.29
CA PRO A 392 -3.77 -35.82 -22.11
C PRO A 392 -3.90 -34.93 -20.87
N THR A 393 -2.97 -33.99 -20.65
CA THR A 393 -3.06 -33.05 -19.51
C THR A 393 -4.27 -32.13 -19.63
N LEU A 394 -4.59 -31.61 -20.82
CA LEU A 394 -5.78 -30.77 -21.03
C LEU A 394 -7.09 -31.56 -20.82
N PHE A 395 -7.17 -32.80 -21.31
CA PHE A 395 -8.31 -33.68 -21.03
C PHE A 395 -8.46 -33.99 -19.54
N LEU A 396 -7.36 -34.28 -18.84
CA LEU A 396 -7.35 -34.57 -17.41
C LEU A 396 -7.80 -33.36 -16.57
N ILE A 397 -7.35 -32.15 -16.91
CA ILE A 397 -7.80 -30.91 -16.28
C ILE A 397 -9.32 -30.73 -16.48
N GLY A 398 -9.82 -30.92 -17.71
CA GLY A 398 -11.25 -30.85 -17.99
C GLY A 398 -12.09 -31.86 -17.19
N LEU A 399 -11.63 -33.11 -17.14
CA LEU A 399 -12.29 -34.21 -16.42
C LEU A 399 -12.32 -33.98 -14.90
N ILE A 400 -11.32 -33.30 -14.33
CA ILE A 400 -11.29 -32.93 -12.90
C ILE A 400 -12.11 -31.66 -12.62
N PHE A 401 -12.04 -30.65 -13.49
CA PHE A 401 -12.68 -29.35 -13.24
C PHE A 401 -14.20 -29.39 -13.43
N ALA A 402 -14.73 -30.21 -14.35
CA ALA A 402 -16.17 -30.35 -14.58
C ALA A 402 -16.95 -30.83 -13.34
N PRO A 403 -16.61 -31.96 -12.69
CA PRO A 403 -17.33 -32.42 -11.49
C PRO A 403 -17.13 -31.48 -10.29
N ILE A 404 -15.96 -30.86 -10.13
CA ILE A 404 -15.72 -29.84 -9.09
C ILE A 404 -16.65 -28.63 -9.32
N GLY A 405 -16.73 -28.12 -10.55
CA GLY A 405 -17.60 -27.00 -10.89
C GLY A 405 -19.08 -27.32 -10.67
N ALA A 406 -19.54 -28.49 -11.11
CA ALA A 406 -20.91 -28.95 -10.89
C ALA A 406 -21.26 -29.09 -9.40
N LEU A 407 -20.35 -29.66 -8.60
CA LEU A 407 -20.50 -29.82 -7.16
C LEU A 407 -20.51 -28.48 -6.41
N ILE A 408 -19.77 -27.47 -6.89
CA ILE A 408 -19.82 -26.09 -6.40
C ILE A 408 -21.16 -25.42 -6.75
N VAL A 409 -21.66 -25.54 -7.99
CA VAL A 409 -22.97 -25.00 -8.39
C VAL A 409 -24.09 -25.63 -7.56
N TRP A 410 -24.09 -26.96 -7.40
CA TRP A 410 -25.04 -27.69 -6.55
C TRP A 410 -24.95 -27.26 -5.09
N GLY A 411 -23.73 -27.10 -4.55
CA GLY A 411 -23.49 -26.62 -3.18
C GLY A 411 -24.03 -25.21 -2.94
N SER A 412 -23.90 -24.32 -3.93
CA SER A 412 -24.52 -22.98 -3.90
C SER A 412 -26.04 -23.02 -4.06
N GLY A 413 -26.58 -23.98 -4.82
CA GLY A 413 -28.02 -24.16 -5.05
C GLY A 413 -28.79 -24.65 -3.81
N ARG A 414 -28.10 -25.16 -2.79
CA ARG A 414 -28.71 -25.51 -1.48
C ARG A 414 -28.96 -24.31 -0.57
N VAL A 415 -28.40 -23.14 -0.87
CA VAL A 415 -28.52 -21.94 -0.03
C VAL A 415 -29.83 -21.21 -0.32
N THR A 416 -30.42 -20.67 0.74
CA THR A 416 -31.57 -19.75 0.73
C THR A 416 -31.09 -18.43 1.33
N THR A 417 -31.38 -17.32 0.65
CA THR A 417 -31.09 -15.98 1.18
C THR A 417 -32.34 -15.12 1.08
N ILE A 418 -32.70 -14.46 2.17
CA ILE A 418 -33.79 -13.49 2.27
C ILE A 418 -33.16 -12.14 2.58
N THR A 419 -33.32 -11.17 1.68
CA THR A 419 -32.90 -9.79 1.88
C THR A 419 -34.15 -8.96 2.25
N LEU A 420 -34.07 -8.11 3.27
CA LEU A 420 -35.16 -7.23 3.72
C LEU A 420 -34.60 -5.83 3.96
N ASP A 421 -35.04 -4.85 3.20
CA ASP A 421 -34.39 -3.53 3.06
C ASP A 421 -35.27 -2.47 3.75
N TYR A 422 -34.74 -1.72 4.74
CA TYR A 422 -35.49 -0.81 5.65
C TYR A 422 -35.06 0.69 5.77
N THR A 423 -34.22 1.30 4.91
CA THR A 423 -33.73 2.71 5.07
C THR A 423 -34.86 3.71 5.23
N GLN A 424 -35.87 3.62 4.38
CA GLN A 424 -36.99 4.56 4.31
C GLN A 424 -38.12 4.17 5.26
N CYS A 425 -37.89 3.25 6.21
CA CYS A 425 -38.93 2.90 7.18
C CYS A 425 -39.34 4.13 8.02
N ASP A 426 -38.39 5.03 8.29
CA ASP A 426 -38.60 6.34 8.95
C ASP A 426 -39.48 7.34 8.16
N SER A 427 -39.68 7.11 6.87
CA SER A 427 -40.18 8.10 5.91
C SER A 427 -41.24 7.57 4.93
N SER A 428 -41.49 6.26 4.91
CA SER A 428 -42.45 5.59 4.02
C SER A 428 -43.19 4.40 4.64
N ALA A 429 -42.87 3.99 5.88
CA ALA A 429 -43.73 3.09 6.64
C ALA A 429 -44.77 3.90 7.46
N PRO A 430 -45.96 3.34 7.76
CA PRO A 430 -46.94 3.99 8.64
C PRO A 430 -46.34 4.27 10.02
N THR A 431 -46.56 5.47 10.56
CA THR A 431 -46.12 5.82 11.92
C THR A 431 -47.23 5.53 12.93
N ASN A 432 -46.95 4.67 13.92
CA ASN A 432 -47.86 4.32 15.02
C ASN A 432 -49.27 3.86 14.55
N GLY A 433 -49.35 3.10 13.45
CA GLY A 433 -50.60 2.63 12.84
C GLY A 433 -50.56 1.14 12.47
N ASN A 434 -51.51 0.70 11.64
CA ASN A 434 -51.49 -0.65 11.08
C ASN A 434 -50.28 -0.85 10.15
N PRO A 435 -49.64 -2.04 10.12
CA PRO A 435 -48.57 -2.34 9.18
C PRO A 435 -49.04 -2.26 7.71
N ASP A 436 -48.18 -1.74 6.84
CA ASP A 436 -48.42 -1.67 5.38
C ASP A 436 -47.38 -2.50 4.62
N SER A 437 -47.67 -2.84 3.36
CA SER A 437 -46.79 -3.63 2.50
C SER A 437 -45.60 -2.81 2.00
N MET A 438 -44.41 -3.39 2.01
CA MET A 438 -43.19 -2.72 1.54
C MET A 438 -43.24 -2.49 -0.01
N PRO A 439 -42.67 -1.40 -0.60
CA PRO A 439 -42.96 -0.90 -1.99
C PRO A 439 -42.50 -1.68 -3.28
N SER A 440 -41.33 -1.46 -3.94
CA SER A 440 -40.83 -2.21 -5.15
C SER A 440 -39.32 -2.59 -5.39
N SER A 441 -38.29 -2.31 -4.55
CA SER A 441 -36.88 -2.87 -4.77
C SER A 441 -35.97 -3.32 -3.57
N SER A 442 -36.51 -3.77 -2.42
CA SER A 442 -35.89 -4.22 -1.15
C SER A 442 -35.60 -5.68 -1.20
N TYR A 443 -36.70 -6.43 -1.27
CA TYR A 443 -36.67 -7.77 -0.80
C TYR A 443 -36.26 -8.62 -1.96
N ASP A 444 -35.44 -9.58 -1.60
CA ASP A 444 -34.97 -10.57 -2.52
C ASP A 444 -34.99 -11.90 -1.79
N TYR A 445 -35.98 -12.71 -2.12
CA TYR A 445 -36.04 -14.12 -1.74
C TYR A 445 -35.34 -14.91 -2.84
N ASP A 446 -34.10 -15.32 -2.56
CA ASP A 446 -33.26 -16.11 -3.44
C ASP A 446 -33.23 -17.57 -2.95
N LEU A 447 -34.28 -18.32 -3.29
CA LEU A 447 -34.61 -19.64 -2.75
C LEU A 447 -33.66 -20.77 -3.19
N LYS A 448 -33.56 -21.83 -2.40
CA LYS A 448 -32.83 -23.05 -2.78
C LYS A 448 -33.36 -23.60 -4.11
N THR A 449 -32.48 -24.04 -5.01
CA THR A 449 -32.83 -24.48 -6.38
C THR A 449 -33.80 -25.67 -6.42
N SER A 450 -33.92 -26.41 -5.32
CA SER A 450 -34.89 -27.50 -5.14
C SER A 450 -36.13 -27.08 -4.32
N SER A 451 -36.56 -25.82 -4.40
CA SER A 451 -37.80 -25.35 -3.79
C SER A 451 -38.98 -25.57 -4.73
N SER A 452 -40.08 -26.11 -4.21
CA SER A 452 -41.38 -26.19 -4.89
C SER A 452 -42.13 -24.86 -4.89
N VAL A 453 -41.75 -23.93 -4.00
CA VAL A 453 -42.34 -22.60 -3.87
C VAL A 453 -41.70 -21.64 -4.88
N SER A 454 -42.53 -20.90 -5.62
CA SER A 454 -42.06 -19.87 -6.55
C SER A 454 -41.75 -18.56 -5.82
N LYS A 455 -40.81 -17.77 -6.33
CA LYS A 455 -40.59 -16.38 -5.90
C LYS A 455 -41.85 -15.50 -6.07
N THR A 456 -42.73 -15.86 -7.00
CA THR A 456 -44.01 -15.16 -7.27
C THR A 456 -45.16 -15.53 -6.32
N SER A 457 -44.95 -16.49 -5.41
CA SER A 457 -45.93 -16.92 -4.41
C SER A 457 -45.50 -16.59 -2.97
N ILE A 458 -44.72 -15.51 -2.79
CA ILE A 458 -44.20 -15.04 -1.49
C ILE A 458 -44.74 -13.65 -1.17
N THR A 459 -44.90 -13.38 0.13
CA THR A 459 -45.49 -12.18 0.75
C THR A 459 -44.72 -10.91 0.52
N ALA A 460 -45.44 -9.78 0.64
CA ALA A 460 -44.85 -8.57 1.14
C ALA A 460 -44.50 -8.80 2.62
N PRO A 461 -43.25 -8.61 3.02
CA PRO A 461 -42.99 -8.14 4.36
C PRO A 461 -43.82 -6.88 4.59
N THR A 462 -44.59 -6.85 5.68
CA THR A 462 -45.23 -5.63 6.14
C THR A 462 -44.32 -4.91 7.10
N TRP A 463 -44.37 -3.59 7.10
CA TRP A 463 -43.57 -2.74 7.98
C TRP A 463 -44.42 -1.69 8.70
N VAL A 464 -43.96 -1.30 9.88
CA VAL A 464 -44.50 -0.19 10.66
C VAL A 464 -43.35 0.54 11.36
N PHE A 465 -43.44 1.86 11.40
CA PHE A 465 -42.52 2.70 12.15
C PHE A 465 -43.17 3.14 13.45
N SER A 466 -42.41 3.12 14.55
CA SER A 466 -42.82 3.73 15.80
C SER A 466 -41.74 4.70 16.28
N ASN A 467 -42.18 5.86 16.74
CA ASN A 467 -41.31 6.86 17.35
C ASN A 467 -41.88 7.24 18.71
N ASP A 468 -41.29 6.67 19.76
CA ASP A 468 -41.79 6.69 21.12
C ASP A 468 -40.80 7.38 22.05
N SER A 469 -41.11 8.62 22.41
CA SER A 469 -40.27 9.48 23.26
C SER A 469 -40.20 9.03 24.72
N SER A 470 -40.99 8.03 25.15
CA SER A 470 -40.86 7.46 26.50
C SER A 470 -39.67 6.50 26.62
N ARG A 471 -39.12 6.05 25.50
CA ARG A 471 -37.98 5.12 25.45
C ARG A 471 -36.65 5.83 25.62
N MET A 472 -35.64 5.06 26.03
CA MET A 472 -34.27 5.53 26.21
C MET A 472 -33.72 6.17 24.92
N PRO A 473 -32.90 7.24 25.00
CA PRO A 473 -32.27 7.85 23.84
C PRO A 473 -31.57 6.83 22.94
N GLY A 474 -31.89 6.84 21.65
CA GLY A 474 -31.40 5.85 20.68
C GLY A 474 -32.30 4.62 20.47
N GLN A 475 -33.29 4.37 21.33
CA GLN A 475 -34.32 3.31 21.16
C GLN A 475 -35.72 3.88 20.83
N GLN A 476 -35.81 5.20 20.63
CA GLN A 476 -37.07 5.93 20.42
C GLN A 476 -37.68 5.60 19.06
N ALA A 477 -36.86 5.57 18.01
CA ALA A 477 -37.27 5.19 16.65
C ALA A 477 -37.04 3.68 16.42
N GLN A 478 -38.11 2.93 16.19
CA GLN A 478 -38.08 1.50 15.85
C GLN A 478 -38.80 1.25 14.52
N CYS A 479 -38.17 0.49 13.63
CA CYS A 479 -38.82 -0.15 12.49
C CYS A 479 -39.14 -1.59 12.87
N GLU A 480 -40.42 -1.98 12.77
CA GLU A 480 -40.86 -3.37 12.91
C GLU A 480 -41.20 -3.92 11.53
N ILE A 481 -40.76 -5.15 11.23
CA ILE A 481 -40.90 -5.80 9.93
C ILE A 481 -41.36 -7.23 10.15
N THR A 482 -42.61 -7.52 9.77
CA THR A 482 -43.14 -8.88 9.71
C THR A 482 -42.84 -9.42 8.31
N PHE A 483 -42.34 -10.65 8.19
CA PHE A 483 -42.05 -11.29 6.91
C PHE A 483 -42.24 -12.79 7.02
N ASP A 484 -42.76 -13.40 5.96
CA ASP A 484 -43.00 -14.85 5.98
C ASP A 484 -41.80 -15.61 5.44
N LEU A 485 -41.63 -16.81 5.97
CA LEU A 485 -40.72 -17.81 5.45
C LEU A 485 -41.45 -18.66 4.39
N PRO A 486 -40.75 -19.16 3.35
CA PRO A 486 -41.37 -19.99 2.32
C PRO A 486 -41.26 -21.50 2.61
N TYR A 487 -40.42 -21.88 3.57
CA TYR A 487 -40.20 -23.24 4.08
C TYR A 487 -39.22 -23.18 5.25
N ASP A 488 -39.20 -24.24 6.06
CA ASP A 488 -38.27 -24.39 7.19
C ASP A 488 -36.79 -24.26 6.77
N LEU A 489 -36.03 -23.47 7.53
CA LEU A 489 -34.58 -23.32 7.37
C LEU A 489 -33.86 -24.24 8.35
N SER A 490 -33.01 -25.13 7.80
CA SER A 490 -32.15 -26.02 8.58
C SER A 490 -31.18 -25.25 9.49
N PRO A 491 -30.68 -25.84 10.59
CA PRO A 491 -29.83 -25.15 11.56
C PRO A 491 -28.53 -24.61 10.93
N GLY A 492 -27.99 -23.55 11.50
CA GLY A 492 -26.98 -22.72 10.85
C GLY A 492 -27.64 -21.57 10.06
N VAL A 493 -28.54 -20.84 10.73
CA VAL A 493 -29.18 -19.62 10.23
C VAL A 493 -28.37 -18.41 10.70
N PHE A 494 -27.97 -17.55 9.77
CA PHE A 494 -27.10 -16.40 10.01
C PHE A 494 -27.82 -15.10 9.64
N LEU A 495 -27.85 -14.17 10.59
CA LEU A 495 -28.44 -12.84 10.47
C LEU A 495 -27.32 -11.82 10.18
N TYR A 496 -27.28 -11.31 8.96
CA TYR A 496 -26.33 -10.29 8.53
C TYR A 496 -27.02 -8.93 8.34
N TYR A 497 -26.26 -7.84 8.49
CA TYR A 497 -26.61 -6.57 7.86
C TYR A 497 -25.78 -6.36 6.58
N LYS A 498 -26.42 -5.76 5.56
CA LYS A 498 -25.88 -5.48 4.23
C LYS A 498 -25.87 -3.97 4.03
N LEU A 499 -24.68 -3.42 3.83
CA LEU A 499 -24.50 -2.03 3.44
C LEU A 499 -24.08 -1.97 1.97
N THR A 500 -24.69 -1.06 1.23
CA THR A 500 -24.40 -0.69 -0.16
C THR A 500 -23.78 0.71 -0.18
N ASN A 501 -23.00 1.01 -1.22
CA ASN A 501 -22.38 2.34 -1.44
C ASN A 501 -21.52 2.86 -0.25
N TYR A 502 -20.99 1.98 0.60
CA TYR A 502 -20.25 2.33 1.81
C TYR A 502 -18.77 1.92 1.70
N TYR A 503 -17.87 2.90 1.61
CA TYR A 503 -16.47 2.68 1.20
C TYR A 503 -15.51 2.36 2.36
N GLN A 504 -15.70 1.23 3.05
CA GLN A 504 -14.74 0.75 4.08
C GLN A 504 -13.31 0.55 3.52
N ASN A 505 -13.18 0.32 2.22
CA ASN A 505 -11.91 0.12 1.51
C ASN A 505 -11.16 1.41 1.15
N HIS A 506 -11.72 2.60 1.43
CA HIS A 506 -11.07 3.87 1.10
C HIS A 506 -9.79 4.08 1.90
N ARG A 507 -8.67 4.45 1.25
CA ARG A 507 -7.31 4.55 1.85
C ARG A 507 -7.29 5.26 3.21
N ARG A 508 -7.96 6.42 3.33
CA ARG A 508 -8.04 7.18 4.60
C ARG A 508 -8.83 6.44 5.70
N TYR A 509 -9.88 5.71 5.34
CA TYR A 509 -10.71 4.94 6.26
C TYR A 509 -9.91 3.74 6.82
N VAL A 510 -9.27 2.97 5.93
CA VAL A 510 -8.40 1.83 6.27
C VAL A 510 -7.28 2.21 7.24
N GLN A 511 -6.65 3.36 7.03
CA GLN A 511 -5.52 3.83 7.85
C GLN A 511 -5.95 4.53 9.16
N SER A 512 -7.25 4.69 9.40
CA SER A 512 -7.79 5.44 10.53
C SER A 512 -8.21 4.52 11.69
N TYR A 513 -7.20 3.90 12.32
CA TYR A 513 -7.23 3.36 13.67
C TYR A 513 -5.82 3.27 14.28
N ASP A 514 -5.73 3.22 15.61
CA ASP A 514 -4.48 2.95 16.32
C ASP A 514 -4.52 1.56 17.00
N SER A 515 -3.70 0.64 16.48
CA SER A 515 -3.60 -0.74 16.99
C SER A 515 -3.13 -0.86 18.44
N SER A 516 -2.57 0.20 19.02
CA SER A 516 -2.10 0.25 20.41
C SER A 516 -3.25 0.63 21.35
N GLN A 517 -4.04 1.67 21.02
CA GLN A 517 -5.26 1.99 21.78
C GLN A 517 -6.22 0.79 21.86
N LEU A 518 -6.39 0.03 20.77
CA LEU A 518 -7.26 -1.16 20.75
C LEU A 518 -6.76 -2.28 21.67
N LYS A 519 -5.42 -2.44 21.78
CA LYS A 519 -4.77 -3.36 22.72
C LYS A 519 -4.75 -2.87 24.16
N GLY A 520 -5.20 -1.64 24.41
CA GLY A 520 -5.29 -1.03 25.74
C GLY A 520 -4.11 -0.15 26.12
N ASP A 521 -3.15 0.10 25.23
CA ASP A 521 -2.04 1.00 25.51
C ASP A 521 -2.57 2.44 25.73
N TYR A 522 -2.10 3.09 26.81
CA TYR A 522 -2.31 4.52 27.00
C TYR A 522 -1.69 5.31 25.85
N ARG A 523 -2.42 6.30 25.33
CA ARG A 523 -1.94 7.19 24.25
C ARG A 523 -2.27 8.64 24.52
N THR A 524 -1.23 9.48 24.50
CA THR A 524 -1.39 10.94 24.60
C THR A 524 -1.96 11.54 23.31
N THR A 525 -2.66 12.67 23.43
CA THR A 525 -3.13 13.47 22.28
C THR A 525 -2.00 13.81 21.31
N TYR A 526 -0.80 14.09 21.84
CA TYR A 526 0.38 14.38 21.04
C TYR A 526 0.88 13.18 20.24
N GLU A 527 0.95 11.98 20.81
CA GLU A 527 1.33 10.76 20.06
C GLU A 527 0.35 10.46 18.93
N LEU A 528 -0.95 10.56 19.22
CA LEU A 528 -2.03 10.31 18.25
C LEU A 528 -1.97 11.31 17.08
N CYS A 529 -1.62 12.58 17.35
CA CYS A 529 -1.37 13.57 16.32
C CYS A 529 -0.05 13.34 15.56
N LYS A 530 1.05 13.07 16.27
CA LYS A 530 2.40 12.87 15.71
C LYS A 530 2.49 11.65 14.79
N ALA A 531 1.65 10.64 15.00
CA ALA A 531 1.52 9.49 14.11
C ALA A 531 0.95 9.81 12.71
N GLY A 532 0.54 11.06 12.44
CA GLY A 532 -0.10 11.47 11.19
C GLY A 532 -1.53 10.95 11.01
N ARG A 533 -2.07 10.26 12.02
CA ARG A 533 -3.41 9.66 12.00
C ARG A 533 -4.54 10.64 12.34
N TYR A 534 -4.22 11.79 12.93
CA TYR A 534 -5.16 12.90 13.07
C TYR A 534 -4.94 13.92 11.94
N HIS A 535 -5.95 14.10 11.09
CA HIS A 535 -5.98 15.26 10.18
C HIS A 535 -6.21 16.54 10.98
N ALA A 536 -5.48 17.62 10.63
CA ALA A 536 -5.64 18.96 11.19
C ALA A 536 -6.97 19.67 10.80
N ASN A 537 -8.02 18.92 10.51
CA ASN A 537 -9.40 19.38 10.30
C ASN A 537 -10.42 18.63 11.19
N MET A 538 -10.00 17.69 12.04
CA MET A 538 -10.87 17.18 13.11
C MET A 538 -10.88 18.21 14.23
N THR A 539 -12.02 18.85 14.47
CA THR A 539 -12.23 19.81 15.57
C THR A 539 -11.84 19.16 16.90
N GLN A 540 -10.89 19.77 17.61
CA GLN A 540 -10.56 19.33 18.97
C GLN A 540 -11.74 19.65 19.89
N LEU A 541 -12.20 18.65 20.63
CA LEU A 541 -13.27 18.79 21.61
C LEU A 541 -12.67 19.22 22.95
N ARG A 542 -13.18 20.31 23.51
CA ARG A 542 -12.95 20.70 24.91
C ARG A 542 -14.11 20.23 25.78
N TYR A 543 -13.80 19.89 27.01
CA TYR A 543 -14.78 19.53 28.04
C TYR A 543 -14.67 20.50 29.23
N ARG A 544 -15.82 20.95 29.74
CA ARG A 544 -15.94 21.74 30.99
C ARG A 544 -17.29 21.44 31.62
N GLN A 545 -17.29 20.90 32.85
CA GLN A 545 -18.46 20.82 33.74
C GLN A 545 -19.74 20.33 33.01
N GLY A 546 -19.71 19.14 32.42
CA GLY A 546 -20.84 18.55 31.68
C GLY A 546 -21.09 19.11 30.28
N ARG A 547 -20.38 20.15 29.82
CA ARG A 547 -20.50 20.70 28.46
C ARG A 547 -19.29 20.40 27.58
N LEU A 548 -19.61 19.97 26.36
CA LEU A 548 -18.68 19.66 25.27
C LEU A 548 -18.71 20.79 24.23
N GLN A 549 -17.55 21.27 23.77
CA GLN A 549 -17.45 22.27 22.71
C GLN A 549 -16.41 21.89 21.65
N THR A 550 -16.76 22.07 20.37
CA THR A 550 -15.86 22.00 19.22
C THR A 550 -15.08 23.31 19.07
N VAL A 551 -13.75 23.25 19.03
CA VAL A 551 -12.88 24.43 18.83
C VAL A 551 -12.22 24.38 17.44
N ASN A 552 -12.15 25.52 16.76
CA ASN A 552 -11.47 25.64 15.46
C ASN A 552 -9.98 25.96 15.65
N ILE A 553 -9.12 25.51 14.72
CA ILE A 553 -7.66 25.64 14.86
C ILE A 553 -7.17 27.10 14.84
N SER A 554 -7.93 28.00 14.21
CA SER A 554 -7.68 29.45 14.24
C SER A 554 -7.74 30.05 15.66
N GLU A 555 -8.70 29.63 16.47
CA GLU A 555 -8.86 30.09 17.87
C GLU A 555 -7.73 29.55 18.76
N TRP A 556 -7.24 28.35 18.45
CA TRP A 556 -6.15 27.71 19.18
C TRP A 556 -4.81 28.44 18.99
N GLN A 557 -4.54 28.94 17.78
CA GLN A 557 -3.36 29.78 17.50
C GLN A 557 -3.43 31.14 18.21
N ALA A 558 -4.61 31.77 18.26
CA ALA A 558 -4.82 33.02 18.99
C ALA A 558 -4.60 32.87 20.51
N LEU A 559 -5.02 31.73 21.10
CA LEU A 559 -4.81 31.50 22.53
C LEU A 559 -3.36 31.16 22.92
N LEU A 560 -2.55 30.59 22.01
CA LEU A 560 -1.12 30.41 22.27
C LEU A 560 -0.36 31.75 22.34
N SER A 561 -0.75 32.74 21.55
CA SER A 561 -0.11 34.06 21.56
C SER A 561 -0.45 34.90 22.80
N MET A 562 -1.50 34.56 23.55
CA MET A 562 -1.88 35.23 24.81
C MET A 562 -1.09 34.77 26.05
N ARG A 563 -0.13 33.83 25.91
CA ARG A 563 0.60 33.21 27.04
C ARG A 563 1.67 34.11 27.70
N SER A 564 1.53 35.43 27.62
CA SER A 564 2.51 36.43 28.08
C SER A 564 1.98 37.42 29.13
N SER A 565 0.69 37.42 29.46
CA SER A 565 0.10 38.29 30.49
C SER A 565 -0.07 37.54 31.83
N ARG A 566 0.26 38.22 32.95
CA ARG A 566 0.16 37.67 34.30
C ARG A 566 -1.29 37.70 34.82
N GLU A 567 -2.05 36.66 34.54
CA GLU A 567 -3.30 36.33 35.25
C GLU A 567 -3.53 34.82 35.23
N GLN A 568 -4.23 34.26 36.23
CA GLN A 568 -4.29 32.80 36.40
C GLN A 568 -5.19 32.12 35.33
N PRO A 569 -4.64 31.23 34.48
CA PRO A 569 -5.43 30.61 33.43
C PRO A 569 -6.22 29.40 33.96
N VAL A 570 -7.55 29.53 34.02
CA VAL A 570 -8.46 28.41 34.34
C VAL A 570 -8.22 27.26 33.35
N GLN A 571 -7.84 26.10 33.90
CA GLN A 571 -7.12 25.07 33.14
C GLN A 571 -8.05 24.18 32.30
N TRP A 572 -8.25 24.53 31.03
CA TRP A 572 -8.88 23.66 30.05
C TRP A 572 -7.99 22.43 29.76
N LYS A 573 -8.41 21.23 30.22
CA LYS A 573 -7.77 19.96 29.82
C LYS A 573 -8.14 19.60 28.38
N VAL A 574 -7.17 19.07 27.63
CA VAL A 574 -7.37 18.49 26.28
C VAL A 574 -7.18 16.98 26.40
N LEU A 575 -8.28 16.23 26.29
CA LEU A 575 -8.29 14.78 26.51
C LEU A 575 -8.11 14.02 25.17
N PRO A 576 -7.42 12.86 25.16
CA PRO A 576 -7.46 11.95 24.03
C PRO A 576 -8.88 11.41 23.82
N LEU A 577 -9.23 11.17 22.56
CA LEU A 577 -10.44 10.42 22.23
C LEU A 577 -10.05 8.93 22.24
N TYR A 578 -10.65 8.17 23.14
CA TYR A 578 -10.47 6.72 23.15
C TYR A 578 -11.28 6.13 21.99
N ILE A 579 -10.72 5.11 21.33
CA ILE A 579 -11.29 4.42 20.17
C ILE A 579 -11.45 5.29 18.89
N MET A 580 -11.60 6.62 18.97
CA MET A 580 -11.95 7.46 17.82
C MET A 580 -10.83 7.58 16.77
N GLN A 581 -10.99 6.85 15.68
CA GLN A 581 -10.51 7.20 14.35
C GLN A 581 -11.57 6.71 13.32
N GLY A 582 -11.45 7.06 12.04
CA GLY A 582 -12.55 6.99 11.05
C GLY A 582 -13.30 5.65 10.93
N LEU A 583 -12.69 4.52 11.27
CA LEU A 583 -13.40 3.23 11.40
C LEU A 583 -14.52 3.23 12.45
N THR A 584 -14.35 3.94 13.56
CA THR A 584 -15.18 3.82 14.76
C THR A 584 -16.17 4.98 14.94
N LEU A 585 -15.97 6.07 14.21
CA LEU A 585 -16.97 7.15 14.06
C LEU A 585 -18.27 6.67 13.41
N TYR A 586 -18.23 5.63 12.59
CA TYR A 586 -19.37 5.23 11.74
C TYR A 586 -19.82 3.78 11.95
N VAL A 587 -19.60 3.21 13.14
CA VAL A 587 -20.17 1.92 13.52
C VAL A 587 -21.69 1.97 13.34
N LEU A 588 -22.27 0.93 12.71
CA LEU A 588 -23.72 0.82 12.61
C LEU A 588 -24.33 0.68 14.01
N SER A 589 -25.24 1.61 14.37
CA SER A 589 -25.91 1.65 15.66
C SER A 589 -27.24 0.88 15.70
N ASP A 590 -27.73 0.43 14.54
CA ASP A 590 -28.99 -0.30 14.38
C ASP A 590 -28.95 -1.62 15.18
N THR A 591 -29.79 -1.74 16.22
CA THR A 591 -29.91 -2.95 17.06
C THR A 591 -31.10 -3.82 16.65
N TYR A 592 -30.85 -5.09 16.31
CA TYR A 592 -31.91 -6.03 15.93
C TYR A 592 -32.37 -6.86 17.13
N SER A 593 -33.69 -6.97 17.31
CA SER A 593 -34.31 -7.89 18.28
C SER A 593 -34.21 -9.35 17.82
N PRO A 594 -34.40 -10.33 18.74
CA PRO A 594 -34.71 -11.71 18.34
C PRO A 594 -35.93 -11.77 17.41
N VAL A 595 -35.99 -12.77 16.52
CA VAL A 595 -37.12 -12.94 15.61
C VAL A 595 -38.22 -13.71 16.35
N ILE A 596 -39.46 -13.22 16.27
CA ILE A 596 -40.61 -13.80 16.95
C ILE A 596 -41.51 -14.46 15.91
N LEU A 597 -41.79 -15.75 16.07
CA LEU A 597 -42.83 -16.45 15.32
C LEU A 597 -44.19 -16.06 15.89
N LEU A 598 -44.93 -15.30 15.10
CA LEU A 598 -46.32 -14.93 15.36
C LEU A 598 -47.24 -16.12 14.97
N ASN A 599 -48.37 -16.28 15.67
CA ASN A 599 -49.43 -17.24 15.36
C ASN A 599 -48.97 -18.71 15.19
N SER A 600 -48.26 -19.25 16.18
CA SER A 600 -47.92 -20.69 16.22
C SER A 600 -49.17 -21.58 16.21
N GLN A 601 -49.20 -22.62 15.35
CA GLN A 601 -50.40 -23.41 15.00
C GLN A 601 -51.18 -24.05 16.16
N ASN A 602 -50.61 -24.13 17.37
CA ASN A 602 -51.27 -24.69 18.55
C ASN A 602 -52.02 -23.66 19.41
N GLY A 603 -52.14 -22.39 18.98
CA GLY A 603 -52.75 -21.32 19.78
C GLY A 603 -51.95 -20.93 21.04
N ALA A 604 -50.70 -21.40 21.13
CA ALA A 604 -49.78 -21.12 22.21
C ALA A 604 -48.99 -19.82 21.94
N GLN A 605 -48.44 -19.23 23.01
CA GLN A 605 -47.75 -17.94 22.99
C GLN A 605 -46.65 -17.84 21.93
N ASN A 606 -46.45 -16.61 21.44
CA ASN A 606 -45.42 -16.20 20.47
C ASN A 606 -44.06 -16.88 20.72
N GLN A 607 -43.57 -17.66 19.76
CA GLN A 607 -42.34 -18.45 19.93
C GLN A 607 -41.13 -17.63 19.44
N THR A 608 -40.24 -17.26 20.35
CA THR A 608 -39.05 -16.48 20.00
C THR A 608 -37.94 -17.39 19.47
N TYR A 609 -37.57 -17.23 18.19
CA TYR A 609 -36.39 -17.86 17.61
C TYR A 609 -35.15 -17.08 18.06
N ASN A 610 -34.44 -17.64 19.04
CA ASN A 610 -33.36 -16.94 19.71
C ASN A 610 -32.07 -16.95 18.86
N PHE A 611 -31.36 -15.83 18.83
CA PHE A 611 -30.12 -15.69 18.07
C PHE A 611 -28.96 -15.37 19.03
N THR A 612 -27.88 -16.15 18.97
CA THR A 612 -26.65 -15.79 19.72
C THR A 612 -25.88 -14.70 18.98
N GLN A 613 -25.50 -13.68 19.75
CA GLN A 613 -24.59 -12.60 19.35
C GLN A 613 -23.12 -12.90 19.73
N GLN A 614 -22.87 -14.05 20.37
CA GLN A 614 -21.55 -14.59 20.68
C GLN A 614 -21.15 -15.62 19.61
N GLY A 615 -19.85 -15.70 19.28
CA GLY A 615 -19.34 -16.57 18.22
C GLY A 615 -19.59 -16.05 16.79
N ILE A 616 -19.75 -14.73 16.62
CA ILE A 616 -19.91 -14.03 15.33
C ILE A 616 -18.58 -13.47 14.80
N ALA A 617 -17.64 -13.16 15.70
CA ALA A 617 -16.27 -12.81 15.40
C ALA A 617 -15.39 -14.07 15.24
N TRP A 618 -14.19 -13.89 14.70
CA TRP A 618 -13.30 -15.02 14.41
C TRP A 618 -12.50 -15.39 15.64
N HIS A 619 -12.44 -16.69 15.97
CA HIS A 619 -11.71 -17.19 17.13
C HIS A 619 -10.26 -16.68 17.15
N GLY A 620 -9.89 -16.02 18.25
CA GLY A 620 -8.58 -15.41 18.42
C GLY A 620 -8.48 -13.93 18.01
N ILE A 621 -9.42 -13.35 17.26
CA ILE A 621 -9.41 -11.91 16.97
C ILE A 621 -9.51 -11.07 18.25
N ALA A 622 -10.33 -11.51 19.22
CA ALA A 622 -10.46 -10.92 20.55
C ALA A 622 -9.12 -10.71 21.28
N LYS A 623 -8.06 -11.48 20.97
CA LYS A 623 -6.71 -11.29 21.56
C LYS A 623 -6.03 -9.97 21.15
N ASN A 624 -6.55 -9.27 20.14
CA ASN A 624 -6.07 -7.95 19.71
C ASN A 624 -6.79 -6.79 20.39
N TYR A 625 -7.77 -7.07 21.24
CA TYR A 625 -8.61 -6.08 21.91
C TYR A 625 -8.53 -6.22 23.44
N VAL A 626 -8.61 -5.08 24.13
CA VAL A 626 -8.55 -5.02 25.60
C VAL A 626 -9.93 -5.16 26.24
N THR A 627 -9.96 -5.66 27.47
CA THR A 627 -11.11 -5.56 28.38
C THR A 627 -11.19 -4.17 29.01
N SER A 628 -10.11 -3.71 29.63
CA SER A 628 -9.98 -2.40 30.26
C SER A 628 -8.65 -1.74 29.83
N PRO A 629 -8.66 -0.53 29.23
CA PRO A 629 -7.44 0.13 28.76
C PRO A 629 -6.66 0.81 29.90
N ALA A 630 -5.38 1.04 29.70
CA ALA A 630 -4.44 1.54 30.72
C ALA A 630 -4.50 3.07 30.98
N TYR A 631 -5.69 3.66 31.00
CA TYR A 631 -5.91 5.06 31.43
C TYR A 631 -6.14 5.08 32.95
N ALA A 632 -5.69 6.14 33.65
CA ALA A 632 -5.76 6.20 35.12
C ALA A 632 -7.19 6.42 35.64
N SER A 633 -8.02 7.15 34.89
CA SER A 633 -9.47 7.26 35.07
C SER A 633 -10.19 7.11 33.72
N PRO A 634 -11.45 6.62 33.69
CA PRO A 634 -12.35 6.78 32.55
C PRO A 634 -12.41 8.23 32.04
N THR A 635 -12.34 9.20 32.96
CA THR A 635 -12.38 10.64 32.64
C THR A 635 -11.12 11.20 31.98
N ASP A 636 -10.04 10.41 31.85
CA ASP A 636 -8.83 10.80 31.11
C ASP A 636 -9.01 10.64 29.58
N ALA A 637 -10.16 10.18 29.10
CA ALA A 637 -10.47 10.12 27.68
C ALA A 637 -11.94 10.43 27.37
N LEU A 638 -12.25 10.69 26.09
CA LEU A 638 -13.61 10.97 25.61
C LEU A 638 -14.06 9.92 24.57
N PRO A 639 -15.38 9.64 24.47
CA PRO A 639 -15.94 8.75 23.45
C PRO A 639 -15.90 9.38 22.04
N PRO A 640 -15.99 8.57 20.96
CA PRO A 640 -16.14 9.08 19.60
C PRO A 640 -17.36 10.02 19.45
N PRO A 641 -17.31 11.09 18.62
CA PRO A 641 -18.38 12.08 18.51
C PRO A 641 -19.77 11.51 18.24
N ASN A 642 -19.86 10.48 17.39
CA ASN A 642 -21.13 9.85 17.02
C ASN A 642 -21.63 8.84 18.07
N TRP A 643 -20.82 8.51 19.09
CA TRP A 643 -21.23 7.67 20.22
C TRP A 643 -21.87 8.50 21.35
N LYS A 644 -22.07 9.81 21.16
CA LYS A 644 -22.67 10.72 22.16
C LYS A 644 -24.07 10.30 22.62
N LEU A 645 -24.84 9.57 21.82
CA LEU A 645 -26.14 9.01 22.25
C LEU A 645 -25.99 7.81 23.20
N MET A 646 -24.87 7.08 23.10
CA MET A 646 -24.53 5.93 23.96
C MET A 646 -23.77 6.36 25.23
N TYR A 647 -23.04 7.46 25.16
CA TYR A 647 -22.26 8.07 26.25
C TYR A 647 -22.56 9.57 26.34
N PRO A 648 -23.74 9.99 26.83
CA PRO A 648 -24.17 11.39 26.85
C PRO A 648 -23.23 12.31 27.65
N ASP A 649 -22.79 11.84 28.82
CA ASP A 649 -21.91 12.56 29.74
C ASP A 649 -20.42 12.20 29.57
N GLY A 650 -20.08 11.42 28.54
CA GLY A 650 -18.73 10.89 28.30
C GLY A 650 -18.46 9.58 29.05
N TYR A 651 -17.17 9.30 29.30
CA TYR A 651 -16.74 8.16 30.12
C TYR A 651 -16.63 8.59 31.59
N THR A 652 -17.49 8.03 32.44
CA THR A 652 -17.55 8.30 33.88
C THR A 652 -17.02 7.12 34.68
N ASN A 653 -16.80 7.29 35.99
CA ASN A 653 -16.39 6.17 36.86
C ASN A 653 -17.47 5.08 36.99
N GLU A 654 -18.72 5.39 36.65
CA GLU A 654 -19.88 4.47 36.69
C GLU A 654 -20.10 3.77 35.34
N THR A 655 -19.94 4.48 34.22
CA THR A 655 -20.10 3.93 32.86
C THR A 655 -18.85 3.20 32.35
N GLY A 656 -17.66 3.58 32.87
CA GLY A 656 -16.39 2.96 32.54
C GLY A 656 -15.99 3.10 31.06
N PHE A 657 -15.10 2.21 30.62
CA PHE A 657 -14.74 2.05 29.21
C PHE A 657 -15.47 0.85 28.59
N PRO A 658 -15.85 0.91 27.30
CA PRO A 658 -16.38 -0.24 26.58
C PRO A 658 -15.33 -1.36 26.50
N ASN A 659 -15.72 -2.56 26.93
CA ASN A 659 -14.92 -3.77 26.77
C ASN A 659 -14.91 -4.21 25.31
N LEU A 660 -13.77 -4.03 24.64
CA LEU A 660 -13.61 -4.30 23.20
C LEU A 660 -13.34 -5.78 22.90
N ARG A 661 -12.89 -6.54 23.90
CA ARG A 661 -12.59 -7.96 23.79
C ARG A 661 -13.85 -8.83 23.72
N ASP A 662 -14.89 -8.42 24.43
CA ASP A 662 -16.13 -9.20 24.54
C ASP A 662 -17.26 -8.61 23.66
N ASN A 663 -17.09 -7.38 23.16
CA ASN A 663 -17.94 -6.77 22.13
C ASN A 663 -17.59 -7.31 20.72
N GLU A 664 -18.13 -8.48 20.37
CA GLU A 664 -17.88 -9.10 19.06
C GLU A 664 -18.39 -8.27 17.88
N HIS A 665 -19.49 -7.51 18.03
CA HIS A 665 -20.02 -6.62 16.98
C HIS A 665 -19.00 -5.58 16.53
N PHE A 666 -18.31 -4.96 17.49
CA PHE A 666 -17.21 -4.03 17.23
C PHE A 666 -16.07 -4.72 16.46
N GLN A 667 -15.72 -5.96 16.82
CA GLN A 667 -14.66 -6.73 16.12
C GLN A 667 -15.05 -7.08 14.68
N VAL A 668 -16.33 -7.43 14.44
CA VAL A 668 -16.87 -7.67 13.09
C VAL A 668 -16.88 -6.38 12.26
N TRP A 669 -17.24 -5.24 12.86
CA TRP A 669 -17.21 -3.94 12.19
C TRP A 669 -15.78 -3.54 11.80
N MET A 670 -14.84 -3.59 12.76
CA MET A 670 -13.42 -3.25 12.59
C MET A 670 -12.70 -4.09 11.53
N ARG A 671 -13.18 -5.31 11.22
CA ARG A 671 -12.69 -6.09 10.08
C ARG A 671 -13.21 -5.50 8.75
N ILE A 672 -12.46 -4.54 8.21
CA ILE A 672 -12.70 -3.85 6.93
C ILE A 672 -13.20 -4.78 5.80
N ALA A 673 -14.24 -4.34 5.09
CA ALA A 673 -14.69 -4.95 3.84
C ALA A 673 -13.91 -4.43 2.63
N ALA A 674 -13.64 -5.31 1.65
CA ALA A 674 -12.85 -4.99 0.46
C ALA A 674 -13.62 -4.24 -0.64
N LEU A 675 -14.95 -4.29 -0.62
CA LEU A 675 -15.85 -3.72 -1.64
C LEU A 675 -16.85 -2.73 -1.00
N PRO A 676 -17.39 -1.75 -1.76
CA PRO A 676 -18.36 -0.79 -1.23
C PRO A 676 -19.76 -1.37 -0.94
N THR A 677 -20.03 -2.60 -1.39
CA THR A 677 -21.19 -3.39 -0.99
C THR A 677 -20.70 -4.62 -0.25
N PHE A 678 -21.17 -4.82 0.97
CA PHE A 678 -20.71 -5.90 1.85
C PHE A 678 -21.79 -6.35 2.83
N ARG A 679 -21.60 -7.57 3.37
CA ARG A 679 -22.38 -8.12 4.49
C ARG A 679 -21.48 -8.23 5.72
N LYS A 680 -22.06 -8.06 6.91
CA LYS A 680 -21.42 -8.26 8.22
C LYS A 680 -22.35 -9.11 9.08
N LEU A 681 -21.81 -10.04 9.86
CA LEU A 681 -22.60 -10.91 10.72
C LEU A 681 -23.03 -10.14 11.98
N TRP A 682 -24.31 -10.20 12.34
CA TRP A 682 -24.84 -9.69 13.61
C TRP A 682 -25.13 -10.82 14.58
N ALA A 683 -25.79 -11.89 14.13
CA ALA A 683 -26.14 -13.00 15.01
C ALA A 683 -26.29 -14.32 14.25
N ARG A 684 -26.27 -15.44 14.97
CA ARG A 684 -26.36 -16.80 14.42
C ARG A 684 -27.21 -17.72 15.30
N ASN A 685 -27.78 -18.77 14.72
CA ASN A 685 -28.33 -19.91 15.46
C ASN A 685 -27.93 -21.20 14.72
N ASP A 686 -27.14 -22.04 15.38
CA ASP A 686 -26.59 -23.29 14.84
C ASP A 686 -27.34 -24.55 15.32
N GLN A 687 -28.34 -24.40 16.19
CA GLN A 687 -28.98 -25.51 16.91
C GLN A 687 -30.43 -25.74 16.49
N GLU A 688 -31.18 -24.68 16.18
CA GLU A 688 -32.64 -24.74 15.98
C GLU A 688 -33.05 -24.54 14.52
N VAL A 689 -34.07 -25.27 14.09
CA VAL A 689 -34.74 -25.09 12.78
C VAL A 689 -35.66 -23.87 12.85
N MET A 690 -35.55 -22.95 11.90
CA MET A 690 -36.45 -21.79 11.79
C MET A 690 -37.69 -22.20 10.99
N LYS A 691 -38.86 -22.24 11.63
CA LYS A 691 -40.11 -22.79 11.09
C LYS A 691 -40.96 -21.80 10.28
N SER A 692 -41.79 -22.32 9.38
CA SER A 692 -42.52 -21.56 8.37
C SER A 692 -44.05 -21.72 8.42
N ASP A 693 -44.79 -20.61 8.36
CA ASP A 693 -46.24 -20.54 8.09
C ASP A 693 -46.55 -19.58 6.91
N TYR A 694 -47.82 -19.44 6.50
CA TYR A 694 -48.24 -19.12 5.10
C TYR A 694 -48.25 -17.61 4.63
N PRO A 695 -48.29 -17.30 3.30
CA PRO A 695 -47.74 -16.04 2.73
C PRO A 695 -48.68 -15.19 1.79
N VAL A 696 -48.07 -14.37 0.88
CA VAL A 696 -48.53 -13.45 -0.23
C VAL A 696 -48.97 -12.00 0.14
N LYS A 697 -48.50 -10.89 -0.51
CA LYS A 697 -47.73 -10.67 -1.78
C LYS A 697 -47.05 -9.26 -1.89
N GLN A 698 -45.75 -9.17 -2.30
CA GLN A 698 -44.96 -8.02 -2.88
C GLN A 698 -45.16 -6.54 -2.42
N PHE A 699 -44.13 -5.71 -2.10
CA PHE A 699 -42.67 -5.81 -2.37
C PHE A 699 -41.69 -4.99 -1.42
N SER A 700 -41.06 -3.84 -1.79
CA SER A 700 -39.55 -3.64 -1.80
C SER A 700 -39.09 -2.05 -1.70
N GLY A 701 -37.98 -1.22 -1.58
CA GLY A 701 -36.46 -1.12 -1.63
C GLY A 701 -35.59 0.02 -1.03
N THR A 702 -34.54 -0.32 -0.22
CA THR A 702 -33.78 0.60 0.70
C THR A 702 -32.37 0.15 1.37
N LYS A 703 -32.26 -0.39 2.63
CA LYS A 703 -31.03 -0.75 3.49
C LYS A 703 -31.17 -2.17 4.09
N SER A 704 -30.28 -3.16 3.95
CA SER A 704 -30.72 -4.57 4.20
C SER A 704 -30.31 -5.27 5.49
N ILE A 705 -31.30 -5.90 6.14
CA ILE A 705 -31.13 -7.19 6.82
C ILE A 705 -30.97 -8.29 5.75
N VAL A 706 -30.14 -9.29 6.01
CA VAL A 706 -30.02 -10.50 5.20
C VAL A 706 -29.99 -11.74 6.09
N ILE A 707 -31.03 -12.57 6.01
CA ILE A 707 -31.09 -13.89 6.63
C ILE A 707 -30.61 -14.92 5.61
N SER A 708 -29.67 -15.78 5.98
CA SER A 708 -29.19 -16.85 5.10
C SER A 708 -28.82 -18.09 5.90
N ASN A 709 -29.15 -19.28 5.38
CA ASN A 709 -28.40 -20.47 5.78
C ASN A 709 -27.04 -20.48 5.05
N VAL A 710 -26.16 -21.42 5.41
CA VAL A 710 -24.86 -21.62 4.74
C VAL A 710 -24.73 -23.05 4.21
N SER A 711 -23.91 -23.20 3.18
CA SER A 711 -23.43 -24.46 2.64
C SER A 711 -21.94 -24.62 2.98
N TRP A 712 -21.35 -25.79 2.72
CA TRP A 712 -19.91 -26.02 2.92
C TRP A 712 -19.02 -25.10 2.04
N ILE A 713 -19.59 -24.58 0.94
CA ILE A 713 -18.97 -23.58 0.05
C ILE A 713 -19.16 -22.13 0.55
N GLY A 714 -19.90 -21.93 1.64
CA GLY A 714 -20.30 -20.62 2.16
C GLY A 714 -21.72 -20.23 1.74
N GLY A 715 -21.92 -18.94 1.42
CA GLY A 715 -23.19 -18.40 0.96
C GLY A 715 -23.46 -18.68 -0.53
N LYS A 716 -24.62 -18.20 -1.02
CA LYS A 716 -25.05 -18.39 -2.40
C LYS A 716 -24.20 -17.56 -3.37
N GLN A 717 -23.36 -18.22 -4.16
CA GLN A 717 -22.55 -17.60 -5.21
C GLN A 717 -22.13 -18.65 -6.27
N PRO A 718 -22.96 -18.89 -7.31
CA PRO A 718 -22.69 -19.95 -8.30
C PRO A 718 -21.55 -19.61 -9.28
N PHE A 719 -21.09 -18.34 -9.32
CA PHE A 719 -20.05 -17.85 -10.25
C PHE A 719 -18.79 -18.74 -10.28
N LEU A 720 -18.28 -19.16 -9.12
CA LEU A 720 -17.07 -19.97 -9.04
C LEU A 720 -17.26 -21.33 -9.74
N GLY A 721 -18.40 -21.98 -9.53
CA GLY A 721 -18.72 -23.26 -10.15
C GLY A 721 -18.86 -23.14 -11.67
N TRP A 722 -19.53 -22.09 -12.16
CA TRP A 722 -19.60 -21.79 -13.59
C TRP A 722 -18.24 -21.47 -14.21
N ALA A 723 -17.34 -20.79 -13.49
CA ALA A 723 -15.98 -20.55 -13.96
C ALA A 723 -15.17 -21.86 -14.10
N TYR A 724 -15.31 -22.81 -13.17
CA TYR A 724 -14.71 -24.15 -13.30
C TYR A 724 -15.29 -24.93 -14.50
N ILE A 725 -16.61 -24.87 -14.72
CA ILE A 725 -17.25 -25.53 -15.87
C ILE A 725 -16.77 -24.90 -17.20
N ALA A 726 -16.71 -23.57 -17.29
CA ALA A 726 -16.24 -22.87 -18.48
C ALA A 726 -14.76 -23.18 -18.78
N ALA A 727 -13.91 -23.22 -17.75
CA ALA A 727 -12.51 -23.63 -17.89
C ALA A 727 -12.38 -25.10 -18.35
N ALA A 728 -13.20 -26.01 -17.82
CA ALA A 728 -13.21 -27.41 -18.23
C ALA A 728 -13.60 -27.57 -19.71
N LEU A 729 -14.67 -26.90 -20.14
CA LEU A 729 -15.13 -26.88 -21.54
C LEU A 729 -14.05 -26.31 -22.47
N LEU A 730 -13.37 -25.23 -22.08
CA LEU A 730 -12.27 -24.65 -22.85
C LEU A 730 -11.08 -25.61 -22.97
N CYS A 731 -10.67 -26.27 -21.88
CA CYS A 731 -9.59 -27.26 -21.91
C CYS A 731 -9.91 -28.45 -22.81
N VAL A 732 -11.15 -28.98 -22.76
CA VAL A 732 -11.60 -30.08 -23.63
C VAL A 732 -11.66 -29.62 -25.09
N ALA A 733 -12.21 -28.45 -25.39
CA ALA A 733 -12.28 -27.91 -26.74
C ALA A 733 -10.88 -27.70 -27.35
N LEU A 734 -9.93 -27.17 -26.58
CA LEU A 734 -8.53 -27.01 -27.00
C LEU A 734 -7.82 -28.37 -27.18
N ALA A 735 -8.13 -29.38 -26.36
CA ALA A 735 -7.59 -30.72 -26.51
C ALA A 735 -8.12 -31.41 -27.80
N ILE A 736 -9.42 -31.28 -28.08
CA ILE A 736 -10.04 -31.79 -29.32
C ILE A 736 -9.46 -31.08 -30.55
N ALA A 737 -9.40 -29.75 -30.56
CA ALA A 737 -8.83 -28.97 -31.66
C ALA A 737 -7.33 -29.28 -31.87
N GLY A 738 -6.58 -29.46 -30.78
CA GLY A 738 -5.18 -29.88 -30.82
C GLY A 738 -4.98 -31.29 -31.37
N LEU A 739 -5.87 -32.24 -31.01
CA LEU A 739 -5.86 -33.60 -31.53
C LEU A 739 -6.19 -33.63 -33.03
N ILE A 740 -7.26 -32.95 -33.46
CA ILE A 740 -7.63 -32.82 -34.89
C ILE A 740 -6.46 -32.23 -35.68
N ARG A 741 -5.84 -31.14 -35.19
CA ARG A 741 -4.67 -30.54 -35.83
C ARG A 741 -3.48 -31.51 -35.92
N HIS A 742 -3.25 -32.31 -34.87
CA HIS A 742 -2.16 -33.28 -34.85
C HIS A 742 -2.37 -34.43 -35.85
N LEU A 743 -3.61 -34.89 -36.03
CA LEU A 743 -4.00 -35.93 -36.99
C LEU A 743 -4.00 -35.42 -38.44
N VAL A 744 -4.50 -34.20 -38.68
CA VAL A 744 -4.64 -33.64 -40.05
C VAL A 744 -3.30 -33.10 -40.58
N LYS A 745 -2.41 -32.57 -39.73
CA LYS A 745 -1.06 -32.12 -40.13
C LYS A 745 0.00 -32.56 -39.09
N PRO A 746 0.32 -33.87 -39.01
CA PRO A 746 1.38 -34.38 -38.14
C PRO A 746 2.72 -33.77 -38.52
N ARG A 747 3.49 -33.33 -37.52
CA ARG A 747 4.88 -32.89 -37.67
C ARG A 747 5.79 -33.82 -36.89
N LYS A 748 6.95 -34.17 -37.45
CA LYS A 748 7.99 -34.89 -36.71
C LYS A 748 8.59 -33.96 -35.65
N LEU A 749 8.83 -34.50 -34.46
CA LEU A 749 9.52 -33.77 -33.38
C LEU A 749 11.01 -33.71 -33.69
N GLY A 750 11.61 -32.51 -33.58
CA GLY A 750 13.01 -32.29 -33.92
C GLY A 750 13.33 -32.30 -35.42
N ASP A 751 12.33 -32.11 -36.29
CA ASP A 751 12.53 -32.12 -37.74
C ASP A 751 13.49 -31.01 -38.21
N MET A 752 14.67 -31.41 -38.66
CA MET A 752 15.74 -30.48 -39.04
C MET A 752 15.41 -29.68 -40.31
N SER A 753 14.43 -30.10 -41.13
CA SER A 753 13.95 -29.33 -42.29
C SER A 753 13.13 -28.08 -41.90
N LEU A 754 12.72 -27.98 -40.64
CA LEU A 754 11.98 -26.83 -40.09
C LEU A 754 12.90 -25.81 -39.38
N LEU A 755 14.22 -26.02 -39.41
CA LEU A 755 15.21 -25.06 -38.94
C LEU A 755 15.38 -23.95 -40.00
N SER A 756 15.37 -22.68 -39.59
CA SER A 756 15.30 -21.54 -40.52
C SER A 756 16.49 -21.45 -41.49
N TRP A 757 17.67 -21.94 -41.09
CA TRP A 757 18.87 -22.01 -41.95
C TRP A 757 18.87 -23.20 -42.93
N ASN A 758 17.99 -24.17 -42.74
CA ASN A 758 17.80 -25.32 -43.64
C ASN A 758 16.65 -25.09 -44.66
N GLN A 759 16.11 -23.87 -44.74
CA GLN A 759 15.04 -23.49 -45.67
C GLN A 759 15.57 -22.46 -46.69
N PRO A 760 16.22 -22.91 -47.79
CA PRO A 760 16.96 -22.04 -48.72
C PRO A 760 16.09 -21.07 -49.55
N SER A 761 14.77 -21.02 -49.32
CA SER A 761 13.79 -20.31 -50.15
C SER A 761 12.93 -19.27 -49.41
N GLN A 762 13.31 -18.84 -48.19
CA GLN A 762 12.68 -17.68 -47.51
C GLN A 762 13.65 -16.53 -47.17
N ALA A 763 14.90 -16.57 -47.65
CA ALA A 763 15.89 -15.52 -47.42
C ALA A 763 15.75 -14.28 -48.35
N GLY A 764 14.90 -14.34 -49.38
CA GLY A 764 14.76 -13.28 -50.40
C GLY A 764 13.43 -12.51 -50.35
N GLY A 765 12.84 -12.34 -49.16
CA GLY A 765 11.43 -11.95 -49.03
C GLY A 765 11.07 -10.96 -47.93
N ARG A 766 11.99 -10.07 -47.50
CA ARG A 766 11.64 -8.89 -46.68
C ARG A 766 12.74 -7.83 -46.63
#